data_AF-A0A7I8VER1-F1
#
_entry.id   AF-A0A7I8VER1-F1
#
_cell.length_a   1.000
_cell.length_b   1.000
_cell.length_c   1.000
_cell.angle_alpha   90.00
_cell.angle_beta   90.00
_cell.angle_gamma   90.00
#
_symmetry.space_group_name_H-M   'P 1'
#
loop_
_entity.id
_entity.type
_entity.pdbx_description
1 polymer ?
#
loop_
_entity_poly.entity_id
_entity_poly.type
_entity_poly.pdbx_seq_one_letter_code
_entity_poly.pdbx_strand_id
1 'polypeptide(L)'
;MHPLFEQVLFKKDLSLAGEVFNVKNEEIEQDLSSIIQCLTNIVNREQYLYQHSEQSVVEIVLTRITSAIRETKSLDRNYESLIELLETCLKFNLQTTGNNDPPHSKIASDILSCIFMNNLNETIMKKAVPISIKFLDKKNNEIIRNLSSYLALAAIDYNGIIVESAPLIIKSILNGNKLLIRLLPQIYVKNSEPFDDYLADILNLISVLDPQQRSDLLSLASLSVQGTSRISELVETLCSNLNIISIAEIGPVLKTVAERDARYLVPYIRAIYQTVDTDDEAQILQVAELLTVVALSSGRDAAEVCTKCLVDALESCRSTQTLVLVRNLKEIAEKYPTVVHDHLDTVNSTCLHNAISHTALDQLKEICSRRRSACIQTDAVTVISVDDSSNCDCKPPLTASSSGISQAKNVATSTPNLEEEYEKASISVSKVQMTSPGTSTLVTVSKMHQPEPSYSTIQVRRDYVPPSLENAIPYRDAVQHFCEKHKDKIRQFIEHILARMPIPCKANVEEKLGGKRVVRLHISCSAKTDDCLYRDSFLTFSTRHPKLWIHIMLLAVQASSEHALAQHDDAVASLKKCWDVLDSGTSFVRVATSSFPNRRDQDWLVEELRDCRVLDMFEFDAARRHWGCFMCTVPNKFEKLLRDGDPAMEGNLKEKRGKWKVLKRWKTRYFTLSGGSIIFSSKRNSSKETVPVSQIQSVQSARRRGTRNIPKAFEIFTSHDSFLLKAEDPSHAEKWLQCIHIAKAKCQQRLEKHSEQ
;
A
#
# COMPACT_ATOMS: atom_id res chain seq x y z
N MET A 1 36.22 0.61 -31.55
CA MET A 1 34.97 -0.17 -31.67
C MET A 1 35.31 -1.62 -31.94
N HIS A 2 34.83 -2.53 -31.09
CA HIS A 2 35.06 -3.96 -31.17
C HIS A 2 34.59 -4.53 -32.53
N PRO A 3 35.35 -5.44 -33.18
CA PRO A 3 35.09 -5.88 -34.55
C PRO A 3 33.68 -6.42 -34.81
N LEU A 4 33.08 -7.11 -33.82
CA LEU A 4 31.69 -7.59 -33.95
C LEU A 4 30.66 -6.47 -34.06
N PHE A 5 30.83 -5.36 -33.32
CA PHE A 5 29.92 -4.21 -33.47
C PHE A 5 30.13 -3.53 -34.83
N GLU A 6 31.37 -3.44 -35.30
CA GLU A 6 31.69 -2.90 -36.62
C GLU A 6 31.04 -3.71 -37.75
N GLN A 7 31.14 -5.04 -37.71
CA GLN A 7 30.51 -5.92 -38.70
C GLN A 7 28.98 -5.82 -38.66
N VAL A 8 28.39 -5.79 -37.47
CA VAL A 8 26.93 -5.74 -37.31
C VAL A 8 26.36 -4.38 -37.71
N LEU A 9 27.02 -3.27 -37.35
CA LEU A 9 26.54 -1.91 -37.63
C LEU A 9 26.85 -1.45 -39.06
N PHE A 10 28.06 -1.70 -39.58
CA PHE A 10 28.45 -1.22 -40.91
C PHE A 10 28.16 -2.23 -42.02
N LYS A 11 28.39 -3.52 -41.78
CA LYS A 11 28.16 -4.56 -42.81
C LYS A 11 26.74 -5.14 -42.77
N LYS A 12 25.91 -4.72 -41.81
CA LYS A 12 24.51 -5.14 -41.61
C LYS A 12 24.35 -6.66 -41.51
N ASP A 13 25.37 -7.36 -41.01
CA ASP A 13 25.35 -8.81 -40.88
C ASP A 13 24.53 -9.25 -39.67
N LEU A 14 23.23 -9.46 -39.89
CA LEU A 14 22.28 -9.93 -38.87
C LEU A 14 22.60 -11.34 -38.36
N SER A 15 23.41 -12.14 -39.07
CA SER A 15 23.80 -13.47 -38.59
C SER A 15 24.71 -13.38 -37.36
N LEU A 16 25.52 -12.31 -37.29
CA LEU A 16 26.47 -12.03 -36.21
C LEU A 16 25.89 -11.13 -35.11
N ALA A 17 24.71 -10.53 -35.32
CA ALA A 17 24.10 -9.59 -34.36
C ALA A 17 23.93 -10.19 -32.95
N GLY A 18 23.73 -11.50 -32.87
CA GLY A 18 23.69 -12.20 -31.60
C GLY A 18 25.02 -12.35 -30.89
N GLU A 19 26.11 -12.51 -31.64
CA GLU A 19 27.45 -12.74 -31.09
C GLU A 19 27.96 -11.53 -30.30
N VAL A 20 27.36 -10.35 -30.55
CA VAL A 20 27.57 -9.11 -29.77
C VAL A 20 27.29 -9.32 -28.28
N PHE A 21 26.46 -10.29 -27.88
CA PHE A 21 26.23 -10.64 -26.47
C PHE A 21 27.39 -11.40 -25.80
N ASN A 22 28.33 -11.93 -26.58
CA ASN A 22 29.53 -12.60 -26.06
C ASN A 22 30.68 -11.60 -25.78
N VAL A 23 30.57 -10.37 -26.29
CA VAL A 23 31.55 -9.30 -26.01
C VAL A 23 31.46 -8.92 -24.54
N LYS A 24 32.62 -8.86 -23.87
CA LYS A 24 32.73 -8.49 -22.45
C LYS A 24 32.25 -7.07 -22.20
N ASN A 25 31.71 -6.82 -21.01
CA ASN A 25 31.13 -5.51 -20.69
C ASN A 25 32.19 -4.39 -20.70
N GLU A 26 33.41 -4.70 -20.28
CA GLU A 26 34.53 -3.75 -20.20
C GLU A 26 34.98 -3.28 -21.60
N GLU A 27 34.92 -4.17 -22.60
CA GLU A 27 35.23 -3.85 -23.99
C GLU A 27 34.14 -2.96 -24.61
N ILE A 28 32.88 -3.23 -24.26
CA ILE A 28 31.73 -2.40 -24.70
C ILE A 28 31.83 -1.01 -24.09
N GLU A 29 32.23 -0.90 -22.83
CA GLU A 29 32.35 0.39 -22.13
C GLU A 29 33.34 1.33 -22.83
N GLN A 30 34.48 0.82 -23.29
CA GLN A 30 35.51 1.60 -23.98
C GLN A 30 35.02 2.15 -25.33
N ASP A 31 34.12 1.44 -25.98
CA ASP A 31 33.62 1.77 -27.32
C ASP A 31 32.24 2.45 -27.31
N LEU A 32 31.67 2.68 -26.14
CA LEU A 32 30.25 2.99 -25.97
C LEU A 32 29.83 4.26 -26.72
N SER A 33 30.57 5.36 -26.57
CA SER A 33 30.30 6.61 -27.30
C SER A 33 30.33 6.41 -28.83
N SER A 34 31.33 5.67 -29.35
CA SER A 34 31.44 5.39 -30.79
C SER A 34 30.28 4.53 -31.31
N ILE A 35 29.86 3.52 -30.53
CA ILE A 35 28.72 2.67 -30.86
C ILE A 35 27.43 3.49 -30.88
N ILE A 36 27.20 4.33 -29.86
CA ILE A 36 26.01 5.18 -29.77
C ILE A 36 25.99 6.19 -30.93
N GLN A 37 27.12 6.80 -31.29
CA GLN A 37 27.17 7.72 -32.42
C GLN A 37 26.80 7.04 -33.74
N CYS A 38 27.24 5.79 -33.94
CA CYS A 38 26.82 5.01 -35.10
C CYS A 38 25.32 4.74 -35.09
N LEU A 39 24.73 4.40 -33.93
CA LEU A 39 23.28 4.25 -33.79
C LEU A 39 22.56 5.57 -34.12
N THR A 40 23.02 6.71 -33.60
CA THR A 40 22.46 8.03 -33.89
C THR A 40 22.45 8.31 -35.40
N ASN A 41 23.55 8.03 -36.09
CA ASN A 41 23.67 8.21 -37.53
C ASN A 41 22.71 7.31 -38.35
N ILE A 42 22.42 6.10 -37.86
CA ILE A 42 21.45 5.19 -38.50
C ILE A 42 20.02 5.68 -38.23
N VAL A 43 19.70 5.97 -36.97
CA VAL A 43 18.36 6.36 -36.49
C VAL A 43 17.91 7.71 -37.06
N ASN A 44 18.85 8.62 -37.35
CA ASN A 44 18.56 9.94 -37.92
C ASN A 44 18.19 9.90 -39.42
N ARG A 45 18.24 8.74 -40.09
CA ARG A 45 17.88 8.61 -41.51
C ARG A 45 16.39 8.38 -41.68
N GLU A 46 15.75 9.04 -42.64
CA GLU A 46 14.32 8.83 -42.94
C GLU A 46 14.00 7.37 -43.33
N GLN A 47 14.93 6.71 -44.04
CA GLN A 47 14.80 5.32 -44.49
C GLN A 47 14.71 4.32 -43.34
N TYR A 48 15.19 4.69 -42.15
CA TYR A 48 15.16 3.83 -40.96
C TYR A 48 13.74 3.38 -40.60
N LEU A 49 12.72 4.21 -40.90
CA LEU A 49 11.31 3.88 -40.67
C LEU A 49 10.84 2.63 -41.43
N TYR A 50 11.46 2.32 -42.57
CA TYR A 50 11.04 1.25 -43.47
C TYR A 50 12.05 0.08 -43.53
N GLN A 51 13.28 0.26 -43.03
CA GLN A 51 14.31 -0.78 -43.03
C GLN A 51 14.25 -1.64 -41.76
N HIS A 52 13.43 -2.69 -41.77
CA HIS A 52 13.29 -3.62 -40.64
C HIS A 52 14.58 -4.34 -40.22
N SER A 53 15.52 -4.54 -41.15
CA SER A 53 16.84 -5.10 -40.84
C SER A 53 17.66 -4.14 -39.97
N GLU A 54 17.73 -2.86 -40.34
CA GLU A 54 18.39 -1.82 -39.53
C GLU A 54 17.70 -1.62 -38.20
N GLN A 55 16.36 -1.65 -38.16
CA GLN A 55 15.60 -1.59 -36.90
C GLN A 55 15.99 -2.72 -35.95
N SER A 56 16.10 -3.95 -36.47
CA SER A 56 16.50 -5.12 -35.70
C SER A 56 17.94 -5.01 -35.19
N VAL A 57 18.87 -4.52 -36.03
CA VAL A 57 20.27 -4.27 -35.62
C VAL A 57 20.31 -3.25 -34.49
N VAL A 58 19.64 -2.10 -34.66
CA VAL A 58 19.60 -1.04 -33.64
C VAL A 58 19.00 -1.56 -32.33
N GLU A 59 17.89 -2.31 -32.37
CA GLU A 59 17.27 -2.89 -31.17
C GLU A 59 18.22 -3.85 -30.43
N ILE A 60 18.91 -4.73 -31.18
CA ILE A 60 19.87 -5.69 -30.62
C ILE A 60 21.05 -4.97 -29.97
N VAL A 61 21.67 -4.04 -30.70
CA VAL A 61 22.85 -3.30 -30.24
C VAL A 61 22.48 -2.42 -29.05
N LEU A 62 21.35 -1.69 -29.12
CA LEU A 62 20.85 -0.85 -28.03
C LEU A 62 20.57 -1.68 -26.76
N THR A 63 19.94 -2.84 -26.90
CA THR A 63 19.71 -3.78 -25.78
C THR A 63 21.03 -4.22 -25.15
N ARG A 64 22.06 -4.50 -25.97
CA ARG A 64 23.35 -4.95 -25.45
C ARG A 64 24.06 -3.83 -24.69
N ILE A 65 24.17 -2.64 -25.28
CA ILE A 65 24.89 -1.52 -24.65
C ILE A 65 24.20 -1.03 -23.37
N THR A 66 22.86 -0.96 -23.35
CA THR A 66 22.10 -0.57 -22.14
C THR A 66 22.22 -1.61 -21.03
N SER A 67 22.41 -2.90 -21.38
CA SER A 67 22.74 -3.94 -20.40
C SER A 67 24.15 -3.79 -19.85
N ALA A 68 25.14 -3.51 -20.71
CA ALA A 68 26.52 -3.30 -20.30
C ALA A 68 26.62 -2.10 -19.33
N ILE A 69 26.04 -0.95 -19.70
CA ILE A 69 25.99 0.27 -18.84
C ILE A 69 25.45 -0.03 -17.44
N ARG A 70 24.37 -0.81 -17.35
CA ARG A 70 23.76 -1.18 -16.06
C ARG A 70 24.68 -2.07 -15.23
N GLU A 71 25.35 -3.02 -15.87
CA GLU A 71 26.20 -4.01 -15.18
C GLU A 71 27.53 -3.40 -14.72
N THR A 72 28.11 -2.51 -15.52
CA THR A 72 29.35 -1.78 -15.20
C THR A 72 29.12 -0.51 -14.37
N LYS A 73 27.87 -0.03 -14.29
CA LYS A 73 27.49 1.25 -13.66
C LYS A 73 28.17 2.46 -14.32
N SER A 74 28.47 2.41 -15.61
CA SER A 74 29.29 3.41 -16.33
C SER A 74 28.50 4.46 -17.13
N LEU A 75 27.29 4.81 -16.67
CA LEU A 75 26.44 5.79 -17.35
C LEU A 75 27.11 7.17 -17.43
N ASP A 76 27.82 7.55 -16.37
CA ASP A 76 28.56 8.81 -16.21
C ASP A 76 29.58 9.10 -17.31
N ARG A 77 30.16 8.07 -17.93
CA ARG A 77 31.19 8.23 -18.97
C ARG A 77 30.64 8.54 -20.35
N ASN A 78 29.38 8.18 -20.65
CA ASN A 78 28.84 8.18 -22.01
C ASN A 78 27.40 8.72 -22.11
N TYR A 79 26.90 9.38 -21.06
CA TYR A 79 25.53 9.90 -21.02
C TYR A 79 25.25 10.95 -22.10
N GLU A 80 26.24 11.73 -22.53
CA GLU A 80 26.06 12.78 -23.54
C GLU A 80 25.61 12.18 -24.89
N SER A 81 26.29 11.14 -25.36
CA SER A 81 25.90 10.44 -26.60
C SER A 81 24.52 9.78 -26.48
N LEU A 82 24.15 9.27 -25.30
CA LEU A 82 22.79 8.74 -25.07
C LEU A 82 21.73 9.83 -25.13
N ILE A 83 22.01 11.01 -24.55
CA ILE A 83 21.09 12.15 -24.60
C ILE A 83 20.95 12.65 -26.04
N GLU A 84 22.03 12.69 -26.83
CA GLU A 84 21.99 13.03 -28.25
C GLU A 84 21.12 12.04 -29.06
N LEU A 85 21.27 10.74 -28.81
CA LEU A 85 20.43 9.71 -29.44
C LEU A 85 18.96 9.87 -29.02
N LEU A 86 18.69 10.17 -27.75
CA LEU A 86 17.35 10.45 -27.25
C LEU A 86 16.75 11.69 -27.90
N GLU A 87 17.51 12.78 -27.99
CA GLU A 87 17.08 14.02 -28.66
C GLU A 87 16.83 13.80 -30.15
N THR A 88 17.63 12.95 -30.80
CA THR A 88 17.41 12.55 -32.20
C THR A 88 16.04 11.89 -32.38
N CYS A 89 15.57 11.10 -31.42
CA CYS A 89 14.24 10.49 -31.47
C CYS A 89 13.11 11.55 -31.46
N LEU A 90 13.30 12.72 -30.82
CA LEU A 90 12.29 13.79 -30.79
C LEU A 90 12.00 14.41 -32.16
N LYS A 91 12.90 14.26 -33.13
CA LYS A 91 12.74 14.77 -34.50
C LYS A 91 11.68 14.01 -35.30
N PHE A 92 11.33 12.79 -34.87
CA PHE A 92 10.43 11.90 -35.58
C PHE A 92 9.05 11.81 -34.92
N ASN A 93 8.07 11.28 -35.66
CA ASN A 93 6.75 11.02 -35.10
C ASN A 93 6.79 9.81 -34.17
N LEU A 94 6.45 10.03 -32.90
CA LEU A 94 6.45 9.01 -31.86
C LEU A 94 5.06 8.47 -31.56
N GLN A 95 4.01 9.01 -32.17
CA GLN A 95 2.64 8.61 -31.93
C GLN A 95 2.41 7.15 -32.34
N THR A 96 1.71 6.40 -31.50
CA THR A 96 1.33 5.02 -31.78
C THR A 96 0.34 4.96 -32.94
N THR A 97 0.59 4.09 -33.91
CA THR A 97 -0.33 3.83 -35.03
C THR A 97 -0.83 2.38 -34.94
N GLY A 98 -2.12 2.22 -34.60
CA GLY A 98 -2.69 0.91 -34.30
C GLY A 98 -2.01 0.23 -33.11
N ASN A 99 -1.54 -1.01 -33.30
CA ASN A 99 -0.90 -1.83 -32.26
C ASN A 99 0.65 -1.78 -32.28
N ASN A 100 1.26 -0.99 -33.15
CA ASN A 100 2.72 -0.96 -33.31
C ASN A 100 3.29 0.41 -32.94
N ASP A 101 4.28 0.39 -32.06
CA ASP A 101 5.12 1.54 -31.77
C ASP A 101 6.08 1.85 -32.92
N PRO A 102 6.24 3.13 -33.31
CA PRO A 102 7.28 3.52 -34.25
C PRO A 102 8.68 3.16 -33.70
N PRO A 103 9.67 2.90 -34.57
CA PRO A 103 10.97 2.41 -34.11
C PRO A 103 11.66 3.42 -33.17
N HIS A 104 11.51 4.73 -33.43
CA HIS A 104 12.02 5.79 -32.56
C HIS A 104 11.39 5.82 -31.16
N SER A 105 10.13 5.42 -30.99
CA SER A 105 9.51 5.39 -29.66
C SER A 105 10.07 4.25 -28.80
N LYS A 106 10.39 3.11 -29.42
CA LYS A 106 11.06 1.99 -28.74
C LYS A 106 12.46 2.38 -28.27
N ILE A 107 13.24 3.01 -29.15
CA ILE A 107 14.58 3.51 -28.82
C ILE A 107 14.50 4.52 -27.66
N ALA A 108 13.60 5.50 -27.76
CA ALA A 108 13.40 6.48 -26.71
C ALA A 108 13.02 5.83 -25.38
N SER A 109 12.11 4.84 -25.39
CA SER A 109 11.72 4.13 -24.17
C SER A 109 12.89 3.39 -23.52
N ASP A 110 13.74 2.72 -24.30
CA ASP A 110 14.90 1.99 -23.79
C ASP A 110 15.95 2.94 -23.20
N ILE A 111 16.20 4.09 -23.86
CA ILE A 111 17.15 5.10 -23.39
C ILE A 111 16.62 5.80 -22.14
N LEU A 112 15.35 6.21 -22.11
CA LEU A 112 14.72 6.80 -20.92
C LEU A 112 14.82 5.84 -19.73
N SER A 113 14.49 4.57 -19.93
CA SER A 113 14.66 3.57 -18.87
C SER A 113 16.13 3.41 -18.47
N CYS A 114 17.08 3.47 -19.40
CA CYS A 114 18.49 3.35 -19.10
C CYS A 114 19.00 4.52 -18.26
N ILE A 115 18.59 5.74 -18.57
CA ILE A 115 19.01 6.97 -17.87
C ILE A 115 18.37 7.05 -16.47
N PHE A 116 17.06 6.85 -16.36
CA PHE A 116 16.36 7.05 -15.08
C PHE A 116 16.46 5.88 -14.10
N MET A 117 16.78 4.67 -14.57
CA MET A 117 16.86 3.49 -13.69
C MET A 117 18.30 3.12 -13.29
N ASN A 118 19.32 3.78 -13.82
CA ASN A 118 20.73 3.50 -13.49
C ASN A 118 21.39 4.71 -12.84
N ASN A 119 21.64 4.62 -11.52
CA ASN A 119 22.42 5.56 -10.72
C ASN A 119 22.19 7.02 -11.10
N LEU A 120 21.07 7.57 -10.63
CA LEU A 120 20.75 8.98 -10.82
C LEU A 120 21.92 9.82 -10.25
N ASN A 121 22.50 10.66 -11.10
CA ASN A 121 23.54 11.62 -10.76
C ASN A 121 23.02 13.00 -11.16
N GLU A 122 23.20 14.00 -10.31
CA GLU A 122 22.73 15.37 -10.53
C GLU A 122 23.22 15.94 -11.87
N THR A 123 24.48 15.71 -12.25
CA THR A 123 25.05 16.20 -13.53
C THR A 123 24.32 15.61 -14.73
N ILE A 124 23.97 14.32 -14.66
CA ILE A 124 23.26 13.63 -15.74
C ILE A 124 21.80 14.12 -15.78
N MET A 125 21.14 14.22 -14.63
CA MET A 125 19.74 14.66 -14.54
C MET A 125 19.56 16.10 -15.03
N LYS A 126 20.52 17.00 -14.78
CA LYS A 126 20.50 18.39 -15.27
C LYS A 126 20.39 18.46 -16.79
N LYS A 127 21.01 17.52 -17.53
CA LYS A 127 20.89 17.44 -18.99
C LYS A 127 19.72 16.57 -19.44
N ALA A 128 19.46 15.46 -18.76
CA ALA A 128 18.49 14.46 -19.21
C ALA A 128 17.03 14.89 -18.99
N VAL A 129 16.71 15.50 -17.85
CA VAL A 129 15.32 15.87 -17.50
C VAL A 129 14.71 16.86 -18.51
N PRO A 130 15.37 17.97 -18.88
CA PRO A 130 14.82 18.92 -19.86
C PRO A 130 14.54 18.31 -21.23
N ILE A 131 15.40 17.39 -21.69
CA ILE A 131 15.18 16.66 -22.95
C ILE A 131 14.04 15.65 -22.81
N SER A 132 14.01 14.92 -21.69
CA SER A 132 13.02 13.87 -21.44
C SER A 132 11.60 14.44 -21.36
N ILE A 133 11.40 15.58 -20.69
CA ILE A 133 10.08 16.21 -20.54
C ILE A 133 9.44 16.58 -21.89
N LYS A 134 10.23 16.87 -22.93
CA LYS A 134 9.72 17.11 -24.29
C LYS A 134 8.95 15.91 -24.87
N PHE A 135 9.19 14.69 -24.37
CA PHE A 135 8.43 13.51 -24.80
C PHE A 135 6.99 13.48 -24.28
N LEU A 136 6.66 14.27 -23.24
CA LEU A 136 5.29 14.36 -22.72
C LEU A 136 4.31 14.94 -23.75
N ASP A 137 4.77 15.76 -24.68
CA ASP A 137 3.94 16.39 -25.73
C ASP A 137 3.83 15.53 -27.02
N LYS A 138 4.47 14.35 -27.05
CA LYS A 138 4.61 13.53 -28.27
C LYS A 138 3.47 12.52 -28.50
N LYS A 139 2.38 12.59 -27.72
CA LYS A 139 1.16 11.76 -27.85
C LYS A 139 1.42 10.23 -27.90
N ASN A 140 2.51 9.75 -27.28
CA ASN A 140 2.75 8.33 -27.09
C ASN A 140 2.42 7.94 -25.64
N ASN A 141 1.28 7.28 -25.43
CA ASN A 141 0.77 6.97 -24.09
C ASN A 141 1.71 6.08 -23.26
N GLU A 142 2.46 5.17 -23.89
CA GLU A 142 3.40 4.30 -23.16
C GLU A 142 4.61 5.10 -22.67
N ILE A 143 5.22 5.92 -23.53
CA ILE A 143 6.32 6.81 -23.14
C ILE A 143 5.84 7.79 -22.07
N ILE A 144 4.70 8.45 -22.28
CA ILE A 144 4.14 9.42 -21.33
C ILE A 144 3.97 8.77 -19.95
N ARG A 145 3.36 7.57 -19.89
CA ARG A 145 3.15 6.85 -18.63
C ARG A 145 4.46 6.45 -17.95
N ASN A 146 5.40 5.89 -18.69
CA ASN A 146 6.68 5.42 -18.15
C ASN A 146 7.51 6.61 -17.67
N LEU A 147 7.65 7.65 -18.50
CA LEU A 147 8.35 8.88 -18.16
C LEU A 147 7.75 9.57 -16.94
N SER A 148 6.43 9.62 -16.82
CA SER A 148 5.78 10.21 -15.64
C SER A 148 6.16 9.48 -14.35
N SER A 149 6.29 8.16 -14.43
CA SER A 149 6.75 7.34 -13.30
C SER A 149 8.22 7.63 -12.97
N TYR A 150 9.07 7.82 -13.98
CA TYR A 150 10.47 8.18 -13.79
C TYR A 150 10.65 9.58 -13.21
N LEU A 151 9.88 10.57 -13.68
CA LEU A 151 9.89 11.93 -13.14
C LEU A 151 9.40 11.96 -11.69
N ALA A 152 8.38 11.16 -11.35
CA ALA A 152 7.94 10.99 -9.96
C ALA A 152 9.04 10.48 -9.03
N LEU A 153 9.88 9.57 -9.50
CA LEU A 153 11.04 9.07 -8.74
C LEU A 153 12.15 10.12 -8.67
N ALA A 154 12.48 10.75 -9.81
CA ALA A 154 13.51 11.78 -9.88
C ALA A 154 13.18 13.03 -9.03
N ALA A 155 11.89 13.32 -8.80
CA ALA A 155 11.47 14.45 -7.98
C ALA A 155 11.88 14.35 -6.52
N ILE A 156 12.10 13.13 -6.00
CA ILE A 156 12.50 12.90 -4.61
C ILE A 156 13.88 13.53 -4.36
N ASP A 157 14.83 13.28 -5.27
CA ASP A 157 16.24 13.68 -5.09
C ASP A 157 16.63 14.92 -5.92
N TYR A 158 15.92 15.23 -7.01
CA TYR A 158 16.29 16.26 -8.00
C TYR A 158 15.19 17.28 -8.26
N ASN A 159 14.38 17.59 -7.25
CA ASN A 159 13.28 18.54 -7.34
C ASN A 159 13.65 19.91 -7.95
N GLY A 160 14.87 20.41 -7.74
CA GLY A 160 15.32 21.70 -8.30
C GLY A 160 15.29 21.73 -9.84
N ILE A 161 15.66 20.61 -10.47
CA ILE A 161 15.71 20.49 -11.94
C ILE A 161 14.30 20.36 -12.52
N ILE A 162 13.41 19.64 -11.82
CA ILE A 162 12.02 19.42 -12.27
C ILE A 162 11.22 20.73 -12.25
N VAL A 163 11.49 21.60 -11.28
CA VAL A 163 10.81 22.90 -11.14
C VAL A 163 10.99 23.79 -12.38
N GLU A 164 12.15 23.76 -13.02
CA GLU A 164 12.41 24.53 -14.25
C GLU A 164 11.49 24.14 -15.42
N SER A 165 10.89 22.95 -15.35
CA SER A 165 10.02 22.41 -16.39
C SER A 165 8.53 22.37 -16.00
N ALA A 166 8.14 23.11 -14.96
CA ALA A 166 6.77 23.15 -14.45
C ALA A 166 5.69 23.42 -15.53
N PRO A 167 5.84 24.37 -16.48
CA PRO A 167 4.81 24.63 -17.49
C PRO A 167 4.49 23.40 -18.37
N LEU A 168 5.51 22.62 -18.74
CA LEU A 168 5.34 21.42 -19.56
C LEU A 168 4.66 20.29 -18.77
N ILE A 169 4.96 20.18 -17.47
CA ILE A 169 4.33 19.23 -16.56
C ILE A 169 2.85 19.56 -16.39
N ILE A 170 2.52 20.83 -16.13
CA ILE A 170 1.15 21.32 -15.98
C ILE A 170 0.36 21.07 -17.28
N LYS A 171 0.90 21.45 -18.44
CA LYS A 171 0.28 21.18 -19.74
C LYS A 171 0.04 19.68 -19.96
N SER A 172 0.97 18.81 -19.56
CA SER A 172 0.80 17.36 -19.66
C SER A 172 -0.35 16.85 -18.78
N ILE A 173 -0.49 17.38 -17.56
CA ILE A 173 -1.58 17.05 -16.63
C ILE A 173 -2.94 17.45 -17.22
N LEU A 174 -3.04 18.68 -17.75
CA LEU A 174 -4.26 19.17 -18.41
C LEU A 174 -4.64 18.35 -19.65
N ASN A 175 -3.65 17.74 -20.32
CA ASN A 175 -3.86 16.79 -21.40
C ASN A 175 -4.21 15.36 -20.93
N GLY A 176 -4.49 15.15 -19.64
CA GLY A 176 -4.98 13.90 -19.07
C GLY A 176 -3.92 13.04 -18.39
N ASN A 177 -2.67 13.50 -18.27
CA ASN A 177 -1.61 12.76 -17.60
C ASN A 177 -1.64 12.93 -16.07
N LYS A 178 -2.62 12.28 -15.44
CA LYS A 178 -2.92 12.40 -14.00
C LYS A 178 -1.80 11.89 -13.07
N LEU A 179 -0.88 11.06 -13.57
CA LEU A 179 0.24 10.53 -12.78
C LEU A 179 1.21 11.62 -12.29
N LEU A 180 1.27 12.75 -12.99
CA LEU A 180 2.14 13.88 -12.65
C LEU A 180 1.56 14.80 -11.58
N ILE A 181 0.28 14.66 -11.19
CA ILE A 181 -0.37 15.50 -10.17
C ILE A 181 0.39 15.47 -8.85
N ARG A 182 0.96 14.32 -8.50
CA ARG A 182 1.77 14.12 -7.30
C ARG A 182 3.04 14.97 -7.22
N LEU A 183 3.47 15.55 -8.34
CA LEU A 183 4.61 16.46 -8.39
C LEU A 183 4.22 17.89 -8.05
N LEU A 184 2.96 18.26 -8.24
CA LEU A 184 2.52 19.66 -8.17
C LEU A 184 2.75 20.30 -6.80
N PRO A 185 2.45 19.68 -5.64
CA PRO A 185 2.73 20.29 -4.35
C PRO A 185 4.22 20.64 -4.16
N GLN A 186 5.12 19.75 -4.58
CA GLN A 186 6.56 19.95 -4.46
C GLN A 186 7.08 21.03 -5.40
N ILE A 187 6.53 21.10 -6.60
CA ILE A 187 6.87 22.16 -7.57
C ILE A 187 6.37 23.51 -7.03
N TYR A 188 5.13 23.58 -6.55
CA TYR A 188 4.50 24.80 -6.07
C TYR A 188 5.28 25.47 -4.92
N VAL A 189 5.72 24.68 -3.94
CA VAL A 189 6.52 25.18 -2.79
C VAL A 189 7.83 25.85 -3.26
N LYS A 190 8.40 25.38 -4.38
CA LYS A 190 9.66 25.91 -4.91
C LYS A 190 9.45 27.04 -5.91
N ASN A 191 8.40 26.96 -6.72
CA ASN A 191 8.03 27.98 -7.68
C ASN A 191 6.51 27.95 -7.92
N SER A 192 5.80 28.94 -7.38
CA SER A 192 4.35 29.07 -7.54
C SER A 192 3.95 29.81 -8.82
N GLU A 193 4.84 30.61 -9.41
CA GLU A 193 4.55 31.47 -10.59
C GLU A 193 3.91 30.69 -11.77
N PRO A 194 4.38 29.48 -12.15
CA PRO A 194 3.77 28.75 -13.26
C PRO A 194 2.34 28.28 -13.01
N PHE A 195 1.83 28.38 -11.78
CA PHE A 195 0.48 27.94 -11.43
C PHE A 195 -0.54 29.07 -11.52
N ASP A 196 -0.13 30.33 -11.52
CA ASP A 196 -1.05 31.48 -11.47
C ASP A 196 -2.07 31.46 -12.62
N ASP A 197 -1.63 31.04 -13.81
CA ASP A 197 -2.47 30.93 -15.01
C ASP A 197 -3.29 29.63 -15.09
N TYR A 198 -2.87 28.56 -14.39
CA TYR A 198 -3.43 27.22 -14.58
C TYR A 198 -4.13 26.64 -13.34
N LEU A 199 -4.04 27.28 -12.18
CA LEU A 199 -4.54 26.73 -10.92
C LEU A 199 -6.03 26.36 -11.00
N ALA A 200 -6.85 27.21 -11.60
CA ALA A 200 -8.27 26.96 -11.80
C ALA A 200 -8.52 25.71 -12.67
N ASP A 201 -7.83 25.59 -13.80
CA ASP A 201 -7.94 24.44 -14.71
C ASP A 201 -7.49 23.14 -14.04
N ILE A 202 -6.43 23.22 -13.24
CA ILE A 202 -5.90 22.09 -12.47
C ILE A 202 -6.91 21.64 -11.41
N LEU A 203 -7.53 22.57 -10.68
CA LEU A 203 -8.53 22.27 -9.65
C LEU A 203 -9.81 21.67 -10.24
N ASN A 204 -10.21 22.08 -11.45
CA ASN A 204 -11.35 21.51 -12.16
C ASN A 204 -11.19 20.01 -12.49
N LEU A 205 -9.97 19.47 -12.41
CA LEU A 205 -9.74 18.04 -12.58
C LEU A 205 -10.25 17.20 -11.40
N ILE A 206 -10.54 17.80 -10.24
CA ILE A 206 -10.81 17.08 -8.99
C ILE A 206 -11.90 16.01 -9.07
N SER A 207 -12.92 16.23 -9.92
CA SER A 207 -14.05 15.32 -10.12
C SER A 207 -13.71 14.05 -10.90
N VAL A 208 -12.61 14.06 -11.66
CA VAL A 208 -12.20 12.93 -12.53
C VAL A 208 -11.00 12.15 -11.99
N LEU A 209 -10.47 12.51 -10.81
CA LEU A 209 -9.29 11.89 -10.22
C LEU A 209 -9.65 10.69 -9.34
N ASP A 210 -8.70 9.76 -9.20
CA ASP A 210 -8.78 8.74 -8.15
C ASP A 210 -8.46 9.34 -6.76
N PRO A 211 -8.77 8.63 -5.65
CA PRO A 211 -8.59 9.19 -4.30
C PRO A 211 -7.15 9.63 -3.99
N GLN A 212 -6.14 8.90 -4.50
CA GLN A 212 -4.74 9.25 -4.24
C GLN A 212 -4.34 10.52 -5.00
N GLN A 213 -4.70 10.61 -6.28
CA GLN A 213 -4.47 11.80 -7.11
C GLN A 213 -5.21 13.03 -6.57
N ARG A 214 -6.44 12.83 -6.08
CA ARG A 214 -7.23 13.88 -5.45
C ARG A 214 -6.60 14.38 -4.15
N SER A 215 -6.06 13.48 -3.33
CA SER A 215 -5.31 13.88 -2.13
C SER A 215 -4.09 14.74 -2.48
N ASP A 216 -3.34 14.40 -3.53
CA ASP A 216 -2.20 15.18 -3.99
C ASP A 216 -2.62 16.57 -4.48
N LEU A 217 -3.75 16.65 -5.21
CA LEU A 217 -4.34 17.92 -5.67
C LEU A 217 -4.87 18.78 -4.52
N LEU A 218 -5.51 18.18 -3.52
CA LEU A 218 -5.98 18.88 -2.32
C LEU A 218 -4.81 19.40 -1.48
N SER A 219 -3.69 18.68 -1.43
CA SER A 219 -2.45 19.18 -0.83
C SER A 219 -1.94 20.43 -1.56
N LEU A 220 -1.97 20.45 -2.90
CA LEU A 220 -1.67 21.66 -3.68
C LEU A 220 -2.64 22.80 -3.34
N ALA A 221 -3.94 22.51 -3.26
CA ALA A 221 -4.95 23.51 -2.90
C ALA A 221 -4.64 24.16 -1.55
N SER A 222 -4.37 23.37 -0.50
CA SER A 222 -3.98 23.87 0.83
C SER A 222 -2.74 24.78 0.79
N LEU A 223 -1.70 24.39 0.03
CA LEU A 223 -0.50 25.22 -0.15
C LEU A 223 -0.82 26.53 -0.89
N SER A 224 -1.71 26.48 -1.89
CA SER A 224 -2.09 27.66 -2.67
C SER A 224 -2.93 28.66 -1.87
N VAL A 225 -3.62 28.21 -0.82
CA VAL A 225 -4.44 29.06 0.05
C VAL A 225 -3.63 30.17 0.68
N GLN A 226 -2.30 30.09 0.86
CA GLN A 226 -1.55 31.23 1.42
C GLN A 226 -1.13 32.26 0.37
N GLY A 227 -0.90 31.83 -0.87
CA GLY A 227 -0.34 32.68 -1.94
C GLY A 227 -1.37 33.26 -2.91
N THR A 228 -2.54 32.62 -3.05
CA THR A 228 -3.51 33.02 -4.08
C THR A 228 -4.34 34.24 -3.68
N SER A 229 -4.66 35.13 -4.62
CA SER A 229 -5.68 36.16 -4.46
C SER A 229 -7.10 35.66 -4.76
N ARG A 230 -7.23 34.49 -5.40
CA ARG A 230 -8.49 33.93 -5.92
C ARG A 230 -9.08 32.86 -4.97
N ILE A 231 -9.04 33.11 -3.66
CA ILE A 231 -9.54 32.16 -2.64
C ILE A 231 -11.02 31.82 -2.87
N SER A 232 -11.83 32.83 -3.22
CA SER A 232 -13.26 32.64 -3.44
C SER A 232 -13.55 31.58 -4.50
N GLU A 233 -12.83 31.63 -5.63
CA GLU A 233 -12.99 30.69 -6.74
C GLU A 233 -12.50 29.28 -6.37
N LEU A 234 -11.41 29.19 -5.60
CA LEU A 234 -10.90 27.93 -5.07
C LEU A 234 -11.95 27.27 -4.15
N VAL A 235 -12.51 28.03 -3.22
CA VAL A 235 -13.53 27.53 -2.29
C VAL A 235 -14.79 27.12 -3.05
N GLU A 236 -15.26 27.94 -4.00
CA GLU A 236 -16.42 27.63 -4.83
C GLU A 236 -16.22 26.33 -5.63
N THR A 237 -15.05 26.14 -6.24
CA THR A 237 -14.70 24.93 -7.00
C THR A 237 -14.69 23.70 -6.09
N LEU A 238 -14.05 23.79 -4.92
CA LEU A 238 -13.99 22.69 -3.95
C LEU A 238 -15.37 22.33 -3.39
N CYS A 239 -16.14 23.34 -2.98
CA CYS A 239 -17.47 23.14 -2.40
C CYS A 239 -18.51 22.66 -3.42
N SER A 240 -18.37 23.01 -4.70
CA SER A 240 -19.22 22.49 -5.77
C SER A 240 -19.05 20.99 -6.01
N ASN A 241 -17.95 20.40 -5.54
CA ASN A 241 -17.62 18.98 -5.69
C ASN A 241 -17.80 18.16 -4.41
N LEU A 242 -18.52 18.69 -3.40
CA LEU A 242 -18.78 18.01 -2.12
C LEU A 242 -19.55 16.68 -2.26
N ASN A 243 -20.26 16.46 -3.37
CA ASN A 243 -20.92 15.19 -3.69
C ASN A 243 -19.94 14.06 -4.04
N ILE A 244 -18.69 14.39 -4.40
CA ILE A 244 -17.67 13.42 -4.83
C ILE A 244 -16.57 13.31 -3.77
N ILE A 245 -16.28 14.40 -3.05
CA ILE A 245 -15.14 14.53 -2.12
C ILE A 245 -15.63 14.38 -0.67
N SER A 246 -15.03 13.47 0.09
CA SER A 246 -15.37 13.28 1.50
C SER A 246 -14.82 14.42 2.37
N ILE A 247 -15.44 14.64 3.55
CA ILE A 247 -14.93 15.57 4.57
C ILE A 247 -13.50 15.19 5.02
N ALA A 248 -13.23 13.89 5.13
CA ALA A 248 -11.89 13.37 5.42
C ALA A 248 -10.82 13.91 4.47
N GLU A 249 -11.14 14.02 3.18
CA GLU A 249 -10.22 14.48 2.15
C GLU A 249 -10.12 16.01 2.08
N ILE A 250 -11.25 16.71 2.07
CA ILE A 250 -11.29 18.18 1.85
C ILE A 250 -11.03 18.99 3.12
N GLY A 251 -11.31 18.42 4.30
CA GLY A 251 -11.24 19.07 5.61
C GLY A 251 -9.93 19.82 5.89
N PRO A 252 -8.74 19.26 5.60
CA PRO A 252 -7.48 19.98 5.80
C PRO A 252 -7.40 21.28 5.00
N VAL A 253 -7.88 21.28 3.75
CA VAL A 253 -7.88 22.48 2.89
C VAL A 253 -8.85 23.52 3.43
N LEU A 254 -10.07 23.10 3.82
CA LEU A 254 -11.06 24.00 4.42
C LEU A 254 -10.56 24.60 5.73
N LYS A 255 -9.85 23.83 6.55
CA LYS A 255 -9.21 24.35 7.76
C LYS A 255 -8.18 25.43 7.44
N THR A 256 -7.31 25.21 6.44
CA THR A 256 -6.36 26.24 5.98
C THR A 256 -7.08 27.50 5.48
N VAL A 257 -8.21 27.35 4.78
CA VAL A 257 -9.04 28.50 4.36
C VAL A 257 -9.61 29.22 5.57
N ALA A 258 -10.15 28.48 6.56
CA ALA A 258 -10.72 29.05 7.77
C ALA A 258 -9.70 29.85 8.60
N GLU A 259 -8.48 29.31 8.71
CA GLU A 259 -7.36 29.95 9.40
C GLU A 259 -6.87 31.22 8.68
N ARG A 260 -6.96 31.28 7.34
CA ARG A 260 -6.63 32.49 6.57
C ARG A 260 -7.74 33.53 6.63
N ASP A 261 -8.97 33.14 6.27
CA ASP A 261 -10.17 33.97 6.31
C ASP A 261 -11.44 33.10 6.24
N ALA A 262 -12.01 32.81 7.41
CA ALA A 262 -13.19 31.95 7.52
C ALA A 262 -14.46 32.48 6.81
N ARG A 263 -14.51 33.77 6.44
CA ARG A 263 -15.67 34.35 5.77
C ARG A 263 -15.98 33.69 4.44
N TYR A 264 -14.99 33.15 3.74
CA TYR A 264 -15.19 32.42 2.48
C TYR A 264 -15.98 31.11 2.65
N LEU A 265 -15.99 30.52 3.84
CA LEU A 265 -16.69 29.26 4.11
C LEU A 265 -18.13 29.46 4.57
N VAL A 266 -18.51 30.65 5.00
CA VAL A 266 -19.85 30.94 5.55
C VAL A 266 -20.99 30.52 4.63
N PRO A 267 -20.96 30.77 3.31
CA PRO A 267 -22.03 30.33 2.40
C PRO A 267 -22.17 28.81 2.31
N TYR A 268 -21.13 28.06 2.66
CA TYR A 268 -21.03 26.61 2.45
C TYR A 268 -21.17 25.78 3.72
N ILE A 269 -21.30 26.40 4.92
CA ILE A 269 -21.37 25.70 6.22
C ILE A 269 -22.35 24.53 6.19
N ARG A 270 -23.58 24.77 5.72
CA ARG A 270 -24.62 23.72 5.66
C ARG A 270 -24.30 22.62 4.66
N ALA A 271 -23.79 22.99 3.48
CA ALA A 271 -23.41 22.01 2.46
C ALA A 271 -22.26 21.12 2.93
N ILE A 272 -21.27 21.69 3.63
CA ILE A 272 -20.15 20.97 4.26
C ILE A 272 -20.68 20.03 5.34
N TYR A 273 -21.58 20.49 6.21
CA TYR A 273 -22.12 19.64 7.26
C TYR A 273 -22.95 18.46 6.71
N GLN A 274 -23.73 18.69 5.65
CA GLN A 274 -24.58 17.66 5.04
C GLN A 274 -23.82 16.51 4.37
N THR A 275 -22.51 16.65 4.13
CA THR A 275 -21.70 15.58 3.51
C THR A 275 -21.05 14.65 4.53
N VAL A 276 -21.20 14.94 5.82
CA VAL A 276 -20.64 14.16 6.93
C VAL A 276 -21.43 12.86 7.06
N ASP A 277 -20.73 11.73 7.06
CA ASP A 277 -21.33 10.47 7.48
C ASP A 277 -21.44 10.46 9.01
N THR A 278 -22.68 10.47 9.53
CA THR A 278 -22.95 10.49 10.97
C THR A 278 -22.52 9.20 11.69
N ASP A 279 -22.24 8.11 10.96
CA ASP A 279 -21.68 6.90 11.53
C ASP A 279 -20.13 6.91 11.60
N ASP A 280 -19.48 7.86 10.92
CA ASP A 280 -18.01 8.02 10.91
C ASP A 280 -17.55 9.04 11.96
N GLU A 281 -17.07 8.50 13.09
CA GLU A 281 -16.52 9.28 14.21
C GLU A 281 -15.43 10.27 13.77
N ALA A 282 -14.56 9.90 12.83
CA ALA A 282 -13.45 10.76 12.41
C ALA A 282 -13.97 11.98 11.63
N GLN A 283 -14.99 11.81 10.79
CA GLN A 283 -15.58 12.90 10.02
C GLN A 283 -16.36 13.87 10.92
N ILE A 284 -17.11 13.36 11.91
CA ILE A 284 -17.81 14.21 12.90
C ILE A 284 -16.81 15.07 13.67
N LEU A 285 -15.71 14.49 14.13
CA LEU A 285 -14.70 15.24 14.90
C LEU A 285 -14.02 16.30 14.02
N GLN A 286 -13.69 15.96 12.78
CA GLN A 286 -13.05 16.88 11.84
C GLN A 286 -13.97 18.04 11.42
N VAL A 287 -15.25 17.76 11.12
CA VAL A 287 -16.21 18.83 10.78
C VAL A 287 -16.48 19.71 12.00
N ALA A 288 -16.54 19.14 13.20
CA ALA A 288 -16.78 19.89 14.41
C ALA A 288 -15.66 20.91 14.68
N GLU A 289 -14.40 20.47 14.55
CA GLU A 289 -13.24 21.35 14.67
C GLU A 289 -13.29 22.49 13.63
N LEU A 290 -13.60 22.17 12.37
CA LEU A 290 -13.74 23.17 11.30
C LEU A 290 -14.83 24.19 11.61
N LEU A 291 -16.03 23.73 11.98
CA LEU A 291 -17.17 24.60 12.29
C LEU A 291 -16.90 25.52 13.48
N THR A 292 -16.19 25.04 14.50
CA THR A 292 -15.75 25.86 15.64
C THR A 292 -14.81 26.97 15.21
N VAL A 293 -13.81 26.67 14.37
CA VAL A 293 -12.88 27.70 13.84
C VAL A 293 -13.66 28.74 13.03
N VAL A 294 -14.60 28.32 12.18
CA VAL A 294 -15.43 29.22 11.36
C VAL A 294 -16.33 30.09 12.24
N ALA A 295 -16.98 29.51 13.25
CA ALA A 295 -17.84 30.21 14.20
C ALA A 295 -17.09 31.31 14.94
N LEU A 296 -15.88 31.00 15.44
CA LEU A 296 -15.07 31.95 16.19
C LEU A 296 -14.49 33.07 15.32
N SER A 297 -14.40 32.89 14.00
CA SER A 297 -13.66 33.80 13.11
C SER A 297 -14.52 34.60 12.13
N SER A 298 -15.81 34.27 11.96
CA SER A 298 -16.64 34.83 10.87
C SER A 298 -17.79 35.77 11.29
N GLY A 299 -18.04 35.93 12.59
CA GLY A 299 -19.10 36.79 13.12
C GLY A 299 -20.31 36.03 13.70
N ARG A 300 -21.28 36.76 14.28
CA ARG A 300 -22.39 36.19 15.07
C ARG A 300 -23.30 35.28 14.23
N ASP A 301 -23.73 35.74 13.06
CA ASP A 301 -24.67 34.99 12.21
C ASP A 301 -24.08 33.66 11.73
N ALA A 302 -22.79 33.64 11.40
CA ALA A 302 -22.06 32.41 11.07
C ALA A 302 -21.95 31.49 12.30
N ALA A 303 -21.67 32.04 13.48
CA ALA A 303 -21.64 31.27 14.72
C ALA A 303 -22.99 30.59 14.99
N GLU A 304 -24.11 31.27 14.74
CA GLU A 304 -25.46 30.69 14.89
C GLU A 304 -25.67 29.46 13.98
N VAL A 305 -25.28 29.56 12.71
CA VAL A 305 -25.40 28.42 11.78
C VAL A 305 -24.47 27.27 12.17
N CYS A 306 -23.22 27.57 12.55
CA CYS A 306 -22.26 26.55 13.01
C CYS A 306 -22.72 25.85 14.30
N THR A 307 -23.20 26.62 15.29
CA THR A 307 -23.72 26.08 16.56
C THR A 307 -24.88 25.15 16.29
N LYS A 308 -25.81 25.51 15.41
CA LYS A 308 -26.90 24.63 15.02
C LYS A 308 -26.40 23.31 14.43
N CYS A 309 -25.46 23.35 13.48
CA CYS A 309 -24.90 22.13 12.88
C CYS A 309 -24.17 21.24 13.91
N LEU A 310 -23.49 21.83 14.89
CA LEU A 310 -22.84 21.09 15.98
C LEU A 310 -23.84 20.43 16.92
N VAL A 311 -24.98 21.07 17.18
CA VAL A 311 -26.07 20.50 17.97
C VAL A 311 -26.75 19.37 17.21
N ASP A 312 -27.03 19.53 15.92
CA ASP A 312 -27.56 18.47 15.06
C ASP A 312 -26.60 17.25 15.03
N ALA A 313 -25.28 17.51 15.02
CA ALA A 313 -24.25 16.46 15.12
C ALA A 313 -24.29 15.76 16.48
N LEU A 314 -24.51 16.50 17.56
CA LEU A 314 -24.59 15.97 18.92
C LEU A 314 -25.79 15.02 19.08
N GLU A 315 -26.95 15.38 18.51
CA GLU A 315 -28.14 14.54 18.51
C GLU A 315 -27.95 13.23 17.73
N SER A 316 -27.10 13.26 16.71
CA SER A 316 -26.88 12.12 15.79
C SER A 316 -25.69 11.22 16.17
N CYS A 317 -24.83 11.65 17.10
CA CYS A 317 -23.56 10.98 17.42
C CYS A 317 -23.68 9.89 18.51
N ARG A 318 -22.67 9.01 18.58
CA ARG A 318 -22.52 7.99 19.64
C ARG A 318 -21.86 8.58 20.89
N SER A 319 -21.93 7.87 22.01
CA SER A 319 -21.48 8.36 23.32
C SER A 319 -19.99 8.76 23.41
N THR A 320 -19.12 8.33 22.50
CA THR A 320 -17.69 8.69 22.53
C THR A 320 -17.40 10.07 21.95
N GLN A 321 -18.25 10.62 21.05
CA GLN A 321 -18.05 11.95 20.45
C GLN A 321 -18.64 13.09 21.26
N THR A 322 -19.64 12.80 22.12
CA THR A 322 -20.41 13.79 22.90
C THR A 322 -19.51 14.77 23.66
N LEU A 323 -18.44 14.29 24.33
CA LEU A 323 -17.53 15.15 25.09
C LEU A 323 -16.84 16.19 24.19
N VAL A 324 -16.40 15.79 23.00
CA VAL A 324 -15.68 16.69 22.09
C VAL A 324 -16.63 17.74 21.52
N LEU A 325 -17.84 17.35 21.13
CA LEU A 325 -18.85 18.28 20.63
C LEU A 325 -19.27 19.30 21.71
N VAL A 326 -19.45 18.87 22.96
CA VAL A 326 -19.74 19.77 24.08
C VAL A 326 -18.59 20.74 24.34
N ARG A 327 -17.33 20.29 24.22
CA ARG A 327 -16.16 21.17 24.32
C ARG A 327 -16.13 22.23 23.22
N ASN A 328 -16.41 21.84 21.98
CA ASN A 328 -16.53 22.78 20.85
C ASN A 328 -17.64 23.83 21.09
N LEU A 329 -18.82 23.40 21.55
CA LEU A 329 -19.91 24.31 21.91
C LEU A 329 -19.51 25.25 23.06
N LYS A 330 -18.75 24.75 24.04
CA LYS A 330 -18.20 25.57 25.13
C LYS A 330 -17.26 26.66 24.59
N GLU A 331 -16.34 26.31 23.69
CA GLU A 331 -15.43 27.28 23.07
C GLU A 331 -16.20 28.39 22.32
N ILE A 332 -17.26 28.03 21.59
CA ILE A 332 -18.12 29.03 20.95
C ILE A 332 -18.83 29.90 21.99
N ALA A 333 -19.33 29.32 23.09
CA ALA A 333 -20.04 30.05 24.14
C ALA A 333 -19.16 31.07 24.86
N GLU A 334 -17.84 30.85 24.92
CA GLU A 334 -16.89 31.83 25.48
C GLU A 334 -16.89 33.16 24.69
N LYS A 335 -17.19 33.11 23.39
CA LYS A 335 -17.30 34.30 22.53
C LYS A 335 -18.76 34.73 22.30
N TYR A 336 -19.65 33.78 22.03
CA TYR A 336 -21.05 33.98 21.67
C TYR A 336 -21.99 33.21 22.62
N PRO A 337 -22.08 33.62 23.90
CA PRO A 337 -22.84 32.89 24.92
C PRO A 337 -24.34 32.81 24.63
N THR A 338 -24.92 33.87 24.05
CA THR A 338 -26.36 33.94 23.72
C THR A 338 -26.74 32.96 22.62
N VAL A 339 -25.85 32.74 21.65
CA VAL A 339 -26.06 31.82 20.53
C VAL A 339 -26.13 30.37 21.02
N VAL A 340 -25.24 29.97 21.93
CA VAL A 340 -25.23 28.60 22.47
C VAL A 340 -26.34 28.38 23.49
N HIS A 341 -26.70 29.43 24.25
CA HIS A 341 -27.78 29.37 25.24
C HIS A 341 -29.12 28.93 24.62
N ASP A 342 -29.45 29.38 23.41
CA ASP A 342 -30.71 29.05 22.73
C ASP A 342 -30.84 27.54 22.39
N HIS A 343 -29.75 26.78 22.47
CA HIS A 343 -29.70 25.34 22.25
C HIS A 343 -29.42 24.53 23.53
N LEU A 344 -29.31 25.17 24.70
CA LEU A 344 -28.84 24.53 25.92
C LEU A 344 -29.75 23.40 26.41
N ASP A 345 -31.07 23.52 26.20
CA ASP A 345 -32.05 22.49 26.56
C ASP A 345 -31.83 21.20 25.74
N THR A 346 -31.63 21.36 24.43
CA THR A 346 -31.31 20.24 23.52
C THR A 346 -30.00 19.58 23.91
N VAL A 347 -28.94 20.38 24.13
CA VAL A 347 -27.61 19.87 24.54
C VAL A 347 -27.72 19.13 25.87
N ASN A 348 -28.45 19.69 26.84
CA ASN A 348 -28.65 19.08 28.14
C ASN A 348 -29.36 17.72 28.01
N SER A 349 -30.47 17.66 27.27
CA SER A 349 -31.25 16.42 27.07
C SER A 349 -30.42 15.29 26.43
N THR A 350 -29.60 15.63 25.44
CA THR A 350 -28.76 14.65 24.72
C THR A 350 -27.61 14.12 25.58
N CYS A 351 -27.12 14.93 26.52
CA CYS A 351 -25.99 14.58 27.41
C CYS A 351 -26.41 13.87 28.71
N LEU A 352 -27.71 13.77 29.03
CA LEU A 352 -28.23 13.22 30.30
C LEU A 352 -27.74 11.80 30.59
N HIS A 353 -27.50 10.99 29.55
CA HIS A 353 -27.08 9.59 29.68
C HIS A 353 -25.56 9.38 29.56
N ASN A 354 -24.78 10.46 29.39
CA ASN A 354 -23.34 10.37 29.12
C ASN A 354 -22.50 10.98 30.24
N ALA A 355 -22.15 10.15 31.23
CA ALA A 355 -21.45 10.54 32.45
C ALA A 355 -20.14 11.34 32.21
N ILE A 356 -19.46 11.06 31.08
CA ILE A 356 -18.17 11.65 30.71
C ILE A 356 -18.32 13.15 30.35
N SER A 357 -19.52 13.59 29.97
CA SER A 357 -19.79 14.96 29.49
C SER A 357 -20.23 15.94 30.58
N HIS A 358 -20.64 15.48 31.77
CA HIS A 358 -21.31 16.33 32.77
C HIS A 358 -20.46 17.51 33.24
N THR A 359 -19.17 17.31 33.51
CA THR A 359 -18.28 18.42 33.93
C THR A 359 -18.15 19.49 32.84
N ALA A 360 -18.05 19.09 31.56
CA ALA A 360 -17.96 20.03 30.44
C ALA A 360 -19.31 20.75 30.21
N LEU A 361 -20.41 20.03 30.40
CA LEU A 361 -21.78 20.55 30.30
C LEU A 361 -22.08 21.59 31.39
N ASP A 362 -21.64 21.34 32.63
CA ASP A 362 -21.85 22.27 33.75
C ASP A 362 -21.04 23.56 33.54
N GLN A 363 -19.80 23.44 33.06
CA GLN A 363 -19.00 24.60 32.66
C GLN A 363 -19.67 25.40 31.52
N LEU A 364 -20.25 24.72 30.54
CA LEU A 364 -20.97 25.36 29.44
C LEU A 364 -22.22 26.12 29.93
N LYS A 365 -23.02 25.49 30.81
CA LYS A 365 -24.19 26.12 31.45
C LYS A 365 -23.80 27.37 32.24
N GLU A 366 -22.70 27.28 32.98
CA GLU A 366 -22.17 28.40 33.76
C GLU A 366 -21.74 29.58 32.88
N ILE A 367 -21.02 29.33 31.78
CA ILE A 367 -20.59 30.36 30.83
C ILE A 367 -21.81 31.08 30.22
N CYS A 368 -22.82 30.32 29.80
CA CYS A 368 -24.06 30.87 29.23
C CYS A 368 -24.85 31.70 30.26
N SER A 369 -24.80 31.32 31.54
CA SER A 369 -25.53 31.99 32.63
C SER A 369 -24.83 33.26 33.12
N ARG A 370 -23.49 33.24 33.30
CA ARG A 370 -22.70 34.36 33.83
C ARG A 370 -22.78 35.64 32.98
N ARG A 371 -22.84 35.51 31.65
CA ARG A 371 -22.92 36.67 30.74
C ARG A 371 -24.34 37.20 30.50
N ARG A 372 -25.37 36.43 30.84
CA ARG A 372 -26.77 36.91 30.85
C ARG A 372 -26.99 37.94 31.97
N SER A 373 -26.37 37.72 33.13
CA SER A 373 -26.39 38.68 34.25
C SER A 373 -25.71 40.02 33.92
N ALA A 374 -24.73 40.03 33.01
CA ALA A 374 -24.07 41.25 32.54
C ALA A 374 -24.85 41.98 31.43
N CYS A 375 -25.65 41.26 30.63
CA CYS A 375 -26.46 41.83 29.55
C CYS A 375 -27.83 42.35 30.02
N ILE A 376 -28.40 41.80 31.09
CA ILE A 376 -29.67 42.28 31.68
C ILE A 376 -29.49 43.65 32.37
N GLN A 377 -28.27 44.01 32.79
CA GLN A 377 -28.01 45.31 33.41
C GLN A 377 -28.03 46.51 32.45
N THR A 378 -28.10 46.31 31.12
CA THR A 378 -28.10 47.42 30.16
C THR A 378 -29.47 47.74 29.55
N ASP A 379 -30.49 46.90 29.71
CA ASP A 379 -31.83 47.10 29.09
C ASP A 379 -33.00 47.11 30.09
N ALA A 380 -32.74 47.27 31.40
CA ALA A 380 -33.81 47.47 32.37
C ALA A 380 -34.25 48.95 32.38
N VAL A 381 -35.22 49.28 31.53
CA VAL A 381 -36.09 50.46 31.71
C VAL A 381 -36.81 50.29 33.04
N THR A 382 -36.33 50.98 34.07
CA THR A 382 -37.00 51.08 35.37
C THR A 382 -38.22 51.99 35.23
N VAL A 383 -39.42 51.41 35.18
CA VAL A 383 -40.66 52.13 35.48
C VAL A 383 -40.71 52.35 37.00
N ILE A 384 -40.44 53.57 37.43
CA ILE A 384 -40.79 54.04 38.78
C ILE A 384 -41.65 55.29 38.60
N SER A 385 -42.91 55.14 38.97
CA SER A 385 -43.90 56.19 39.17
C SER A 385 -43.54 57.04 40.39
N VAL A 386 -43.44 58.36 40.22
CA VAL A 386 -43.53 59.35 41.30
C VAL A 386 -44.22 60.61 40.75
N ASP A 387 -45.33 60.99 41.39
CA ASP A 387 -46.03 62.27 41.20
C ASP A 387 -45.21 63.46 41.73
N ASP A 388 -45.38 64.60 41.05
CA ASP A 388 -45.23 66.00 41.45
C ASP A 388 -43.99 66.46 42.24
N SER A 389 -43.14 67.28 41.60
CA SER A 389 -42.97 68.72 41.92
C SER A 389 -41.76 69.35 41.19
N SER A 390 -42.04 70.46 40.47
CA SER A 390 -41.19 71.64 40.22
C SER A 390 -39.83 71.55 39.49
N ASN A 391 -39.71 72.35 38.41
CA ASN A 391 -38.55 73.16 37.91
C ASN A 391 -37.13 72.55 38.01
N CYS A 392 -36.24 72.58 37.02
CA CYS A 392 -36.01 73.56 35.96
C CYS A 392 -34.90 73.05 35.00
N ASP A 393 -34.98 73.52 33.75
CA ASP A 393 -33.88 73.94 32.86
C ASP A 393 -32.60 73.11 32.67
N CYS A 394 -32.47 72.64 31.42
CA CYS A 394 -31.45 73.04 30.44
C CYS A 394 -30.66 71.91 29.75
N LYS A 395 -30.42 72.24 28.48
CA LYS A 395 -30.01 71.44 27.32
C LYS A 395 -28.54 70.97 27.33
N PRO A 396 -28.19 70.02 26.43
CA PRO A 396 -26.91 69.31 26.37
C PRO A 396 -25.89 70.13 25.52
N PRO A 397 -24.67 69.67 25.11
CA PRO A 397 -24.54 68.66 24.03
C PRO A 397 -23.13 68.01 23.78
N LEU A 398 -23.02 67.27 22.65
CA LEU A 398 -21.84 66.98 21.79
C LEU A 398 -20.78 65.95 22.28
N THR A 399 -20.64 64.77 21.68
CA THR A 399 -19.98 64.39 20.38
C THR A 399 -18.50 64.76 20.23
N ALA A 400 -17.63 63.73 20.12
CA ALA A 400 -16.44 63.59 19.25
C ALA A 400 -15.48 62.56 19.89
N SER A 401 -15.31 61.34 19.35
CA SER A 401 -14.35 60.95 18.31
C SER A 401 -12.90 61.39 18.58
N SER A 402 -12.01 60.41 18.85
CA SER A 402 -10.79 60.11 18.06
C SER A 402 -9.66 59.49 18.92
N SER A 403 -9.28 58.26 18.55
CA SER A 403 -7.91 57.72 18.38
C SER A 403 -6.70 58.36 19.11
N GLY A 404 -5.84 57.51 19.69
CA GLY A 404 -4.39 57.78 19.73
C GLY A 404 -3.59 57.17 20.90
N ILE A 405 -3.04 55.97 20.69
CA ILE A 405 -1.68 55.48 21.00
C ILE A 405 -0.89 56.14 22.16
N SER A 406 -0.37 55.32 23.11
CA SER A 406 1.04 55.29 23.59
C SER A 406 1.19 54.35 24.82
N GLN A 407 1.89 53.23 24.69
CA GLN A 407 3.28 52.98 25.14
C GLN A 407 3.54 52.82 26.66
N ALA A 408 3.85 51.57 27.03
CA ALA A 408 5.12 51.10 27.62
C ALA A 408 5.28 50.85 29.15
N LYS A 409 5.97 49.71 29.40
CA LYS A 409 6.93 49.35 30.46
C LYS A 409 6.50 48.46 31.66
N ASN A 410 6.92 47.18 31.53
CA ASN A 410 7.92 46.43 32.31
C ASN A 410 7.65 45.90 33.75
N VAL A 411 7.97 44.60 33.92
CA VAL A 411 8.87 43.94 34.93
C VAL A 411 8.29 42.65 35.59
N ALA A 412 8.83 41.51 35.11
CA ALA A 412 9.46 40.35 35.78
C ALA A 412 8.71 39.20 36.51
N THR A 413 9.13 37.99 36.10
CA THR A 413 9.47 36.73 36.84
C THR A 413 8.45 36.03 37.74
N SER A 414 8.13 34.76 37.47
CA SER A 414 8.83 33.55 37.97
C SER A 414 8.01 32.26 37.71
N THR A 415 8.71 31.16 37.39
CA THR A 415 8.22 29.75 37.33
C THR A 415 8.23 29.11 38.73
N PRO A 416 7.44 28.05 39.01
CA PRO A 416 7.98 26.68 38.94
C PRO A 416 7.00 25.54 38.54
N ASN A 417 7.59 24.37 38.22
CA ASN A 417 7.02 23.03 38.00
C ASN A 417 6.36 22.42 39.26
N LEU A 418 5.46 21.42 39.08
CA LEU A 418 5.64 20.02 39.53
C LEU A 418 4.43 19.10 39.21
N GLU A 419 4.74 17.82 39.09
CA GLU A 419 3.97 16.63 38.68
C GLU A 419 2.96 16.15 39.76
N GLU A 420 1.95 15.34 39.37
CA GLU A 420 1.22 14.48 40.33
C GLU A 420 0.69 13.17 39.70
N GLU A 421 0.89 12.08 40.45
CA GLU A 421 0.48 10.68 40.23
C GLU A 421 -1.02 10.43 40.51
N TYR A 422 -1.57 9.33 39.99
CA TYR A 422 -2.89 8.80 40.34
C TYR A 422 -2.81 7.34 40.79
N GLU A 423 -3.45 7.05 41.93
CA GLU A 423 -3.66 5.70 42.48
C GLU A 423 -5.14 5.26 42.41
N LYS A 424 -5.32 3.94 42.55
CA LYS A 424 -6.47 3.06 42.27
C LYS A 424 -7.75 3.28 43.10
N ALA A 425 -8.88 2.78 42.57
CA ALA A 425 -9.84 1.97 43.35
C ALA A 425 -10.74 1.09 42.45
N SER A 426 -11.04 -0.12 42.95
CA SER A 426 -11.76 -1.24 42.32
C SER A 426 -13.15 -1.41 42.93
N ILE A 427 -14.19 -1.86 42.17
CA ILE A 427 -15.41 -2.49 42.72
C ILE A 427 -15.91 -3.63 41.80
N SER A 428 -16.61 -4.59 42.40
CA SER A 428 -16.70 -6.02 42.10
C SER A 428 -18.13 -6.51 41.74
N VAL A 429 -18.21 -7.81 41.34
CA VAL A 429 -19.35 -8.77 41.38
C VAL A 429 -20.52 -8.55 40.38
N SER A 430 -21.22 -9.53 39.76
CA SER A 430 -21.42 -10.98 39.96
C SER A 430 -21.83 -11.69 38.65
N LYS A 431 -21.67 -13.03 38.66
CA LYS A 431 -21.87 -14.00 37.56
C LYS A 431 -23.25 -14.67 37.64
N VAL A 432 -23.87 -15.01 36.51
CA VAL A 432 -24.97 -16.00 36.41
C VAL A 432 -24.61 -17.03 35.33
N GLN A 433 -24.97 -18.28 35.59
CA GLN A 433 -24.53 -19.51 34.92
C GLN A 433 -25.76 -20.25 34.38
N MET A 434 -25.66 -20.85 33.19
CA MET A 434 -26.54 -21.92 32.69
C MET A 434 -25.75 -22.82 31.70
N THR A 435 -26.27 -24.03 31.51
CA THR A 435 -25.59 -25.33 31.39
C THR A 435 -25.57 -25.97 29.99
N SER A 436 -24.44 -26.64 29.65
CA SER A 436 -24.22 -27.94 28.92
C SER A 436 -24.81 -28.18 27.49
N PRO A 437 -24.45 -29.27 26.76
CA PRO A 437 -23.17 -30.01 26.56
C PRO A 437 -22.81 -30.28 25.06
N GLY A 438 -21.59 -30.74 24.74
CA GLY A 438 -21.31 -31.31 23.39
C GLY A 438 -19.86 -31.67 23.03
N THR A 439 -19.49 -32.93 23.32
CA THR A 439 -18.70 -33.89 22.50
C THR A 439 -17.34 -33.48 21.88
N SER A 440 -16.24 -33.98 22.48
CA SER A 440 -14.88 -34.00 21.92
C SER A 440 -14.58 -35.27 21.12
N THR A 441 -13.82 -35.15 20.02
CA THR A 441 -13.12 -36.26 19.37
C THR A 441 -11.62 -35.94 19.30
N LEU A 442 -10.82 -36.81 19.93
CA LEU A 442 -9.37 -36.70 20.11
C LEU A 442 -8.59 -37.14 18.85
N VAL A 443 -7.47 -36.47 18.57
CA VAL A 443 -6.42 -36.95 17.66
C VAL A 443 -5.13 -37.15 18.46
N THR A 444 -4.64 -38.40 18.46
CA THR A 444 -3.43 -38.88 19.14
C THR A 444 -2.19 -38.62 18.29
N VAL A 445 -1.08 -38.18 18.91
CA VAL A 445 0.24 -38.05 18.27
C VAL A 445 1.23 -39.04 18.90
N SER A 446 1.79 -39.92 18.07
CA SER A 446 2.82 -40.90 18.41
C SER A 446 4.21 -40.26 18.47
N LYS A 447 4.98 -40.58 19.53
CA LYS A 447 6.39 -40.20 19.72
C LYS A 447 7.33 -41.22 19.07
N MET A 448 8.37 -40.75 18.39
CA MET A 448 9.56 -41.54 18.07
C MET A 448 10.80 -40.96 18.76
N HIS A 449 11.67 -41.89 19.14
CA HIS A 449 12.78 -41.83 20.09
C HIS A 449 14.09 -41.35 19.42
N GLN A 450 14.96 -40.61 20.14
CA GLN A 450 16.44 -40.69 20.03
C GLN A 450 17.16 -39.73 21.03
N PRO A 451 18.48 -39.87 21.31
CA PRO A 451 19.00 -40.15 22.67
C PRO A 451 19.84 -39.02 23.30
N GLU A 452 20.07 -39.14 24.61
CA GLU A 452 20.84 -38.21 25.45
C GLU A 452 22.37 -38.27 25.26
N PRO A 453 23.08 -37.20 25.69
CA PRO A 453 24.36 -37.36 26.35
C PRO A 453 24.42 -36.74 27.76
N SER A 454 24.71 -37.62 28.71
CA SER A 454 25.49 -37.47 29.95
C SER A 454 25.92 -36.07 30.42
N TYR A 455 25.46 -35.70 31.63
CA TYR A 455 26.22 -34.84 32.53
C TYR A 455 26.38 -35.48 33.91
N SER A 456 27.62 -35.42 34.38
CA SER A 456 28.14 -35.93 35.64
C SER A 456 27.60 -35.20 36.87
N THR A 457 27.30 -36.03 37.86
CA THR A 457 26.86 -35.77 39.23
C THR A 457 27.67 -34.71 39.98
N ILE A 458 26.98 -33.71 40.53
CA ILE A 458 27.36 -33.06 41.79
C ILE A 458 26.13 -33.13 42.71
N GLN A 459 26.26 -33.92 43.77
CA GLN A 459 25.31 -33.96 44.89
C GLN A 459 25.69 -32.95 45.97
N VAL A 460 24.73 -32.74 46.89
CA VAL A 460 24.79 -32.07 48.22
C VAL A 460 24.09 -30.69 48.17
N ARG A 461 23.02 -30.39 48.91
CA ARG A 461 22.42 -30.99 50.13
C ARG A 461 20.93 -30.64 50.18
N ARG A 462 20.11 -31.56 50.71
CA ARG A 462 18.75 -31.28 51.18
C ARG A 462 18.83 -30.40 52.43
N ASP A 463 18.05 -29.33 52.46
CA ASP A 463 17.50 -28.78 53.69
C ASP A 463 16.14 -28.11 53.40
N TYR A 464 15.14 -28.54 54.17
CA TYR A 464 13.85 -27.91 54.46
C TYR A 464 12.87 -27.55 53.31
N VAL A 465 11.83 -28.39 53.19
CA VAL A 465 10.53 -28.03 52.57
C VAL A 465 9.57 -27.61 53.69
N PRO A 466 9.06 -26.36 53.73
CA PRO A 466 7.92 -26.01 54.56
C PRO A 466 6.61 -26.44 53.88
N PRO A 467 5.66 -27.09 54.60
CA PRO A 467 4.38 -27.50 54.04
C PRO A 467 3.38 -26.35 54.14
N SER A 468 3.08 -25.68 53.02
CA SER A 468 1.79 -25.02 52.75
C SER A 468 1.85 -24.21 51.46
N LEU A 469 1.55 -24.87 50.34
CA LEU A 469 1.11 -24.20 49.11
C LEU A 469 0.26 -25.19 48.30
N GLU A 470 -0.78 -25.73 48.95
CA GLU A 470 -1.90 -26.40 48.26
C GLU A 470 -2.73 -25.45 47.38
N ASN A 471 -2.31 -24.19 47.22
CA ASN A 471 -2.87 -23.21 46.29
C ASN A 471 -1.78 -22.49 45.49
N ALA A 472 -0.77 -23.20 44.97
CA ALA A 472 0.05 -22.64 43.90
C ALA A 472 -0.81 -22.52 42.64
N ILE A 473 -1.43 -21.34 42.44
CA ILE A 473 -2.03 -20.96 41.17
C ILE A 473 -0.93 -21.17 40.11
N PRO A 474 -1.13 -22.05 39.10
CA PRO A 474 -0.11 -22.26 38.09
C PRO A 474 0.24 -20.91 37.49
N TYR A 475 1.53 -20.57 37.46
CA TYR A 475 2.04 -19.29 36.96
C TYR A 475 1.62 -19.13 35.49
N ARG A 476 0.46 -18.50 35.27
CA ARG A 476 -0.05 -18.19 33.94
C ARG A 476 0.76 -17.03 33.40
N ASP A 477 1.46 -17.26 32.30
CA ASP A 477 2.16 -16.16 31.65
C ASP A 477 1.18 -15.22 30.92
N ALA A 478 1.66 -14.02 30.59
CA ALA A 478 0.82 -12.99 29.97
C ALA A 478 0.16 -13.43 28.66
N VAL A 479 0.79 -14.34 27.91
CA VAL A 479 0.25 -14.88 26.65
C VAL A 479 -0.91 -15.83 26.95
N GLN A 480 -0.72 -16.75 27.88
CA GLN A 480 -1.77 -17.67 28.32
C GLN A 480 -2.98 -16.92 28.84
N HIS A 481 -2.75 -15.93 29.71
CA HIS A 481 -3.82 -15.11 30.30
C HIS A 481 -4.61 -14.34 29.24
N PHE A 482 -3.90 -13.70 28.29
CA PHE A 482 -4.56 -12.98 27.20
C PHE A 482 -5.37 -13.92 26.30
N CYS A 483 -4.78 -15.06 25.89
CA CYS A 483 -5.43 -16.00 24.99
C CYS A 483 -6.65 -16.67 25.63
N GLU A 484 -6.61 -16.93 26.94
CA GLU A 484 -7.75 -17.45 27.68
C GLU A 484 -8.89 -16.44 27.73
N LYS A 485 -8.59 -15.17 28.05
CA LYS A 485 -9.59 -14.09 28.12
C LYS A 485 -10.25 -13.81 26.76
N HIS A 486 -9.53 -14.02 25.66
CA HIS A 486 -10.00 -13.69 24.31
C HIS A 486 -10.28 -14.93 23.45
N LYS A 487 -10.40 -16.12 24.05
CA LYS A 487 -10.41 -17.39 23.32
C LYS A 487 -11.49 -17.49 22.25
N ASP A 488 -12.72 -17.06 22.56
CA ASP A 488 -13.83 -17.10 21.60
C ASP A 488 -13.62 -16.12 20.44
N LYS A 489 -13.06 -14.94 20.72
CA LYS A 489 -12.69 -13.97 19.67
C LYS A 489 -11.59 -14.51 18.77
N ILE A 490 -10.60 -15.21 19.35
CA ILE A 490 -9.52 -15.87 18.59
C ILE A 490 -10.10 -16.95 17.67
N ARG A 491 -11.02 -17.80 18.18
CA ARG A 491 -11.69 -18.83 17.36
C ARG A 491 -12.48 -18.24 16.21
N GLN A 492 -13.32 -17.23 16.47
CA GLN A 492 -14.12 -16.56 15.44
C GLN A 492 -13.22 -15.91 14.36
N PHE A 493 -12.13 -15.27 14.79
CA PHE A 493 -11.16 -14.68 13.88
C PHE A 493 -10.49 -15.73 12.98
N ILE A 494 -10.04 -16.84 13.56
CA ILE A 494 -9.39 -17.92 12.81
C ILE A 494 -10.37 -18.63 11.88
N GLU A 495 -11.62 -18.84 12.28
CA GLU A 495 -12.65 -19.40 11.39
C GLU A 495 -12.86 -18.53 10.13
N HIS A 496 -12.84 -17.20 10.27
CA HIS A 496 -12.93 -16.30 9.13
C HIS A 496 -11.69 -16.36 8.24
N ILE A 497 -10.50 -16.42 8.83
CA ILE A 497 -9.23 -16.49 8.10
C ILE A 497 -9.08 -17.81 7.35
N LEU A 498 -9.47 -18.94 7.95
CA LEU A 498 -9.34 -20.26 7.35
C LEU A 498 -10.12 -20.39 6.03
N ALA A 499 -11.23 -19.67 5.86
CA ALA A 499 -11.94 -19.64 4.59
C ALA A 499 -11.20 -18.84 3.49
N ARG A 500 -10.26 -17.97 3.86
CA ARG A 500 -9.54 -17.07 2.95
C ARG A 500 -8.18 -17.59 2.52
N MET A 501 -7.46 -18.26 3.42
CA MET A 501 -6.10 -18.73 3.14
C MET A 501 -5.70 -19.94 3.99
N PRO A 502 -4.82 -20.83 3.47
CA PRO A 502 -4.21 -21.89 4.25
C PRO A 502 -3.25 -21.31 5.30
N ILE A 503 -3.39 -21.73 6.56
CA ILE A 503 -2.47 -21.34 7.63
C ILE A 503 -1.34 -22.36 7.71
N PRO A 504 -0.06 -21.94 7.66
CA PRO A 504 1.08 -22.83 7.85
C PRO A 504 1.04 -23.54 9.20
N CYS A 505 1.38 -24.82 9.22
CA CYS A 505 1.41 -25.63 10.43
C CYS A 505 2.78 -25.65 11.11
N LYS A 506 3.84 -25.24 10.40
CA LYS A 506 5.21 -25.18 10.95
C LYS A 506 5.99 -24.02 10.32
N ALA A 507 6.91 -23.45 11.10
CA ALA A 507 7.84 -22.42 10.68
C ALA A 507 9.25 -22.76 11.16
N ASN A 508 10.26 -22.54 10.31
CA ASN A 508 11.67 -22.75 10.60
C ASN A 508 12.47 -21.50 10.17
N VAL A 509 13.58 -21.21 10.85
CA VAL A 509 14.50 -20.14 10.43
C VAL A 509 15.71 -20.75 9.71
N GLU A 510 16.04 -20.20 8.54
CA GLU A 510 17.19 -20.59 7.72
C GLU A 510 18.12 -19.40 7.51
N GLU A 511 19.42 -19.63 7.55
CA GLU A 511 20.45 -18.65 7.17
C GLU A 511 20.85 -18.83 5.70
N LYS A 512 20.71 -17.76 4.91
CA LYS A 512 21.17 -17.74 3.52
C LYS A 512 22.62 -17.24 3.43
N LEU A 513 23.30 -17.58 2.33
CA LEU A 513 24.59 -16.99 1.97
C LEU A 513 24.49 -15.46 2.02
N GLY A 514 25.34 -14.84 2.86
CA GLY A 514 25.30 -13.41 3.16
C GLY A 514 24.70 -13.05 4.54
N GLY A 515 24.46 -14.02 5.42
CA GLY A 515 24.05 -13.79 6.82
C GLY A 515 22.59 -13.36 6.99
N LYS A 516 21.80 -13.33 5.91
CA LYS A 516 20.38 -12.96 5.95
C LYS A 516 19.54 -14.15 6.43
N ARG A 517 18.88 -13.97 7.57
CA ARG A 517 17.90 -14.93 8.13
C ARG A 517 16.57 -14.84 7.39
N VAL A 518 16.00 -16.00 7.05
CA VAL A 518 14.73 -16.13 6.33
C VAL A 518 13.86 -17.16 7.05
N VAL A 519 12.56 -16.87 7.20
CA VAL A 519 11.60 -17.85 7.73
C VAL A 519 11.04 -18.68 6.60
N ARG A 520 11.14 -20.00 6.72
CA ARG A 520 10.48 -20.98 5.87
C ARG A 520 9.21 -21.48 6.55
N LEU A 521 8.11 -21.41 5.82
CA LEU A 521 6.78 -21.85 6.26
C LEU A 521 6.43 -23.17 5.58
N HIS A 522 5.66 -23.99 6.30
CA HIS A 522 5.27 -25.34 5.90
C HIS A 522 3.76 -25.48 5.97
N ILE A 523 3.13 -25.89 4.88
CA ILE A 523 1.68 -26.16 4.78
C ILE A 523 1.48 -27.65 4.59
N SER A 524 0.57 -28.23 5.37
CA SER A 524 0.16 -29.63 5.27
C SER A 524 -1.22 -29.76 4.65
N CYS A 525 -1.45 -30.87 3.95
CA CYS A 525 -2.79 -31.22 3.49
C CYS A 525 -3.61 -31.81 4.63
N SER A 526 -4.80 -31.24 4.90
CA SER A 526 -5.69 -31.73 5.96
C SER A 526 -6.43 -33.03 5.60
N ALA A 527 -6.67 -33.28 4.31
CA ALA A 527 -7.47 -34.43 3.85
C ALA A 527 -6.69 -35.75 3.73
N LYS A 528 -5.39 -35.69 3.38
CA LYS A 528 -4.45 -36.84 3.26
C LYS A 528 -5.02 -38.13 2.63
N THR A 529 -5.76 -38.03 1.52
CA THR A 529 -6.23 -39.21 0.76
C THR A 529 -5.05 -40.00 0.16
N ASP A 530 -5.30 -41.19 -0.40
CA ASP A 530 -4.24 -42.10 -0.89
C ASP A 530 -3.36 -41.50 -1.99
N ASP A 531 -3.94 -40.64 -2.82
CA ASP A 531 -3.24 -39.88 -3.87
C ASP A 531 -2.73 -38.50 -3.41
N CYS A 532 -2.72 -38.22 -2.10
CA CYS A 532 -2.29 -36.94 -1.57
C CYS A 532 -0.81 -36.64 -1.91
N LEU A 533 -0.57 -35.47 -2.50
CA LEU A 533 0.77 -34.97 -2.84
C LEU A 533 1.63 -34.68 -1.61
N TYR A 534 0.99 -34.40 -0.48
CA TYR A 534 1.63 -33.96 0.78
C TYR A 534 1.17 -34.83 1.95
N ARG A 535 1.14 -36.16 1.76
CA ARG A 535 0.78 -37.12 2.82
C ARG A 535 1.80 -37.10 3.95
N ASP A 536 3.07 -37.28 3.58
CA ASP A 536 4.24 -37.38 4.45
C ASP A 536 5.23 -36.22 4.27
N SER A 537 4.85 -35.23 3.44
CA SER A 537 5.66 -34.05 3.14
C SER A 537 4.84 -32.76 3.34
N PHE A 538 5.51 -31.62 3.21
CA PHE A 538 4.89 -30.30 3.31
C PHE A 538 5.15 -29.50 2.04
N LEU A 539 4.19 -28.66 1.65
CA LEU A 539 4.50 -27.56 0.76
C LEU A 539 5.31 -26.51 1.54
N THR A 540 6.46 -26.10 1.01
CA THR A 540 7.35 -25.15 1.71
C THR A 540 7.60 -23.89 0.90
N PHE A 541 7.63 -22.74 1.57
CA PHE A 541 7.97 -21.45 0.95
C PHE A 541 8.63 -20.49 1.94
N SER A 542 9.44 -19.55 1.44
CA SER A 542 10.04 -18.49 2.25
C SER A 542 9.15 -17.27 2.28
N THR A 543 8.87 -16.74 3.47
CA THR A 543 8.03 -15.54 3.63
C THR A 543 8.83 -14.23 3.70
N ARG A 544 8.26 -13.17 3.13
CA ARG A 544 8.62 -11.75 3.25
C ARG A 544 7.95 -11.08 4.45
N HIS A 545 6.91 -11.70 5.03
CA HIS A 545 6.12 -11.20 6.16
C HIS A 545 6.19 -12.13 7.39
N PRO A 546 7.39 -12.48 7.90
CA PRO A 546 7.56 -13.50 8.94
C PRO A 546 6.84 -13.15 10.25
N LYS A 547 6.82 -11.87 10.65
CA LYS A 547 6.16 -11.43 11.89
C LYS A 547 4.65 -11.68 11.85
N LEU A 548 4.03 -11.39 10.71
CA LEU A 548 2.58 -11.49 10.55
C LEU A 548 2.12 -12.96 10.50
N TRP A 549 2.88 -13.82 9.82
CA TRP A 549 2.62 -15.26 9.82
C TRP A 549 2.77 -15.88 11.21
N ILE A 550 3.83 -15.54 11.95
CA ILE A 550 4.02 -16.06 13.31
C ILE A 550 2.83 -15.66 14.20
N HIS A 551 2.32 -14.44 14.08
CA HIS A 551 1.14 -13.99 14.81
C HIS A 551 -0.12 -14.81 14.45
N ILE A 552 -0.42 -14.99 13.16
CA ILE A 552 -1.58 -15.79 12.73
C ILE A 552 -1.44 -17.26 13.15
N MET A 553 -0.23 -17.84 13.03
CA MET A 553 0.05 -19.20 13.46
C MET A 553 -0.16 -19.36 14.96
N LEU A 554 0.25 -18.38 15.78
CA LEU A 554 -0.01 -18.38 17.22
C LEU A 554 -1.51 -18.38 17.49
N LEU A 555 -2.27 -17.49 16.85
CA LEU A 555 -3.73 -17.42 17.01
C LEU A 555 -4.40 -18.73 16.55
N ALA A 556 -3.93 -19.35 15.48
CA ALA A 556 -4.45 -20.63 14.97
C ALA A 556 -4.18 -21.79 15.94
N VAL A 557 -2.99 -21.85 16.53
CA VAL A 557 -2.66 -22.81 17.59
C VAL A 557 -3.59 -22.61 18.79
N GLN A 558 -3.76 -21.37 19.26
CA GLN A 558 -4.63 -21.04 20.39
C GLN A 558 -6.11 -21.37 20.12
N ALA A 559 -6.59 -21.15 18.89
CA ALA A 559 -7.95 -21.49 18.48
C ALA A 559 -8.19 -23.01 18.48
N SER A 560 -7.19 -23.78 18.06
CA SER A 560 -7.27 -25.24 17.90
C SER A 560 -7.09 -25.99 19.22
N SER A 561 -6.42 -25.38 20.21
CA SER A 561 -6.22 -26.00 21.52
C SER A 561 -7.47 -25.95 22.40
N GLU A 562 -7.67 -26.98 23.23
CA GLU A 562 -8.79 -27.04 24.19
C GLU A 562 -8.67 -25.96 25.27
N HIS A 563 -7.48 -25.78 25.83
CA HIS A 563 -7.13 -24.72 26.79
C HIS A 563 -6.14 -23.71 26.21
N ALA A 564 -6.04 -22.52 26.81
CA ALA A 564 -5.09 -21.51 26.34
C ALA A 564 -3.66 -21.96 26.65
N LEU A 565 -2.79 -21.90 25.65
CA LEU A 565 -1.41 -22.31 25.76
C LEU A 565 -0.53 -21.16 26.27
N ALA A 566 0.47 -21.50 27.08
CA ALA A 566 1.52 -20.64 27.55
C ALA A 566 2.75 -20.67 26.63
N GLN A 567 3.71 -19.76 26.84
CA GLN A 567 4.93 -19.65 26.03
C GLN A 567 5.86 -20.87 26.14
N HIS A 568 5.71 -21.68 27.19
CA HIS A 568 6.51 -22.89 27.39
C HIS A 568 5.90 -24.12 26.71
N ASP A 569 4.64 -24.06 26.28
CA ASP A 569 4.02 -25.15 25.51
C ASP A 569 4.70 -25.29 24.15
N ASP A 570 5.02 -26.52 23.76
CA ASP A 570 5.87 -26.82 22.59
C ASP A 570 5.46 -26.08 21.31
N ALA A 571 4.15 -25.98 21.04
CA ALA A 571 3.62 -25.30 19.85
C ALA A 571 3.87 -23.78 19.89
N VAL A 572 3.71 -23.14 21.05
CA VAL A 572 3.96 -21.70 21.23
C VAL A 572 5.45 -21.42 21.36
N ALA A 573 6.19 -22.28 22.07
CA ALA A 573 7.63 -22.19 22.25
C ALA A 573 8.37 -22.26 20.90
N SER A 574 7.91 -23.09 19.96
CA SER A 574 8.48 -23.19 18.61
C SER A 574 8.30 -21.88 17.81
N LEU A 575 7.14 -21.25 17.92
CA LEU A 575 6.86 -19.94 17.30
C LEU A 575 7.66 -18.82 17.97
N LYS A 576 7.79 -18.85 19.30
CA LYS A 576 8.63 -17.93 20.07
C LYS A 576 10.09 -18.02 19.66
N LYS A 577 10.65 -19.23 19.53
CA LYS A 577 12.02 -19.43 19.02
C LYS A 577 12.21 -18.81 17.63
N CYS A 578 11.24 -18.99 16.74
CA CYS A 578 11.29 -18.35 15.41
C CYS A 578 11.25 -16.82 15.52
N TRP A 579 10.45 -16.29 16.44
CA TRP A 579 10.34 -14.85 16.69
C TRP A 579 11.62 -14.24 17.26
N ASP A 580 12.20 -14.87 18.28
CA ASP A 580 13.37 -14.34 19.00
C ASP A 580 14.62 -14.28 18.10
N VAL A 581 14.68 -15.14 17.07
CA VAL A 581 15.75 -15.13 16.06
C VAL A 581 15.58 -14.01 15.03
N LEU A 582 14.37 -13.48 14.86
CA LEU A 582 14.08 -12.31 14.04
C LEU A 582 14.35 -11.07 14.90
N ASP A 583 15.39 -10.31 14.57
CA ASP A 583 15.71 -9.03 15.24
C ASP A 583 14.54 -8.04 15.08
N SER A 584 13.57 -8.15 15.98
CA SER A 584 12.22 -7.67 15.75
C SER A 584 11.93 -6.36 16.47
N GLY A 585 12.81 -5.92 17.38
CA GLY A 585 12.65 -4.73 18.22
C GLY A 585 11.48 -4.80 19.21
N THR A 586 10.75 -5.92 19.25
CA THR A 586 9.51 -6.10 20.02
C THR A 586 9.45 -7.50 20.61
N SER A 587 9.06 -7.62 21.88
CA SER A 587 8.98 -8.92 22.56
C SER A 587 7.89 -9.82 21.96
N PHE A 588 8.08 -11.15 22.04
CA PHE A 588 7.08 -12.13 21.64
C PHE A 588 5.74 -11.93 22.35
N VAL A 589 5.77 -11.54 23.63
CA VAL A 589 4.57 -11.24 24.43
C VAL A 589 3.79 -10.06 23.82
N ARG A 590 4.48 -9.02 23.34
CA ARG A 590 3.84 -7.85 22.74
C ARG A 590 3.09 -8.19 21.45
N VAL A 591 3.65 -9.05 20.59
CA VAL A 591 2.92 -9.51 19.39
C VAL A 591 1.76 -10.43 19.76
N ALA A 592 1.97 -11.36 20.70
CA ALA A 592 0.96 -12.31 21.15
C ALA A 592 -0.28 -11.65 21.79
N THR A 593 -0.11 -10.43 22.31
CA THR A 593 -1.16 -9.64 22.98
C THR A 593 -1.61 -8.42 22.16
N SER A 594 -1.15 -8.30 20.92
CA SER A 594 -1.48 -7.19 20.02
C SER A 594 -2.86 -7.35 19.36
N SER A 595 -3.31 -6.31 18.65
CA SER A 595 -4.52 -6.37 17.83
C SER A 595 -4.39 -7.43 16.74
N PHE A 596 -5.48 -8.13 16.44
CA PHE A 596 -5.49 -9.15 15.40
C PHE A 596 -5.22 -8.53 14.01
N PRO A 597 -4.53 -9.26 13.12
CA PRO A 597 -4.27 -8.81 11.75
C PRO A 597 -5.52 -8.30 11.02
N ASN A 598 -5.47 -7.06 10.54
CA ASN A 598 -6.58 -6.41 9.87
C ASN A 598 -6.75 -6.91 8.42
N ARG A 599 -7.73 -6.37 7.69
CA ARG A 599 -8.00 -6.81 6.30
C ARG A 599 -6.82 -6.59 5.36
N ARG A 600 -6.11 -5.46 5.48
CA ARG A 600 -4.94 -5.14 4.65
C ARG A 600 -3.80 -6.12 4.91
N ASP A 601 -3.56 -6.46 6.18
CA ASP A 601 -2.57 -7.47 6.57
C ASP A 601 -2.89 -8.84 5.95
N GLN A 602 -4.16 -9.25 6.00
CA GLN A 602 -4.61 -10.49 5.38
C GLN A 602 -4.45 -10.48 3.85
N ASP A 603 -4.74 -9.36 3.19
CA ASP A 603 -4.62 -9.24 1.74
C ASP A 603 -3.15 -9.34 1.29
N TRP A 604 -2.19 -8.79 2.05
CA TRP A 604 -0.76 -9.01 1.81
C TRP A 604 -0.34 -10.48 1.91
N LEU A 605 -0.86 -11.21 2.90
CA LEU A 605 -0.56 -12.64 3.03
C LEU A 605 -1.17 -13.47 1.91
N VAL A 606 -2.40 -13.17 1.50
CA VAL A 606 -3.04 -13.82 0.34
C VAL A 606 -2.25 -13.54 -0.94
N GLU A 607 -1.77 -12.29 -1.13
CA GLU A 607 -0.92 -11.94 -2.25
C GLU A 607 0.42 -12.70 -2.22
N GLU A 608 1.06 -12.81 -1.04
CA GLU A 608 2.27 -13.62 -0.88
C GLU A 608 2.03 -15.09 -1.22
N LEU A 609 0.91 -15.69 -0.78
CA LEU A 609 0.57 -17.08 -1.11
C LEU A 609 0.36 -17.29 -2.62
N ARG A 610 -0.21 -16.31 -3.32
CA ARG A 610 -0.30 -16.32 -4.80
C ARG A 610 1.09 -16.22 -5.43
N ASP A 611 1.93 -15.32 -4.92
CA ASP A 611 3.31 -15.12 -5.37
C ASP A 611 4.15 -16.39 -5.20
N CYS A 612 3.94 -17.10 -4.09
CA CYS A 612 4.57 -18.37 -3.73
C CYS A 612 3.87 -19.60 -4.33
N ARG A 613 2.83 -19.43 -5.13
CA ARG A 613 2.10 -20.51 -5.84
C ARG A 613 1.48 -21.55 -4.92
N VAL A 614 1.19 -21.17 -3.68
CA VAL A 614 0.52 -22.06 -2.72
C VAL A 614 -0.90 -22.37 -3.17
N LEU A 615 -1.61 -21.34 -3.66
CA LEU A 615 -3.00 -21.48 -4.12
C LEU A 615 -3.13 -22.22 -5.46
N ASP A 616 -2.01 -22.47 -6.15
CA ASP A 616 -1.96 -23.34 -7.33
C ASP A 616 -1.84 -24.82 -6.93
N MET A 617 -1.49 -25.11 -5.66
CA MET A 617 -1.33 -26.47 -5.12
C MET A 617 -2.42 -26.86 -4.12
N PHE A 618 -3.06 -25.88 -3.48
CA PHE A 618 -4.07 -26.06 -2.43
C PHE A 618 -5.37 -25.35 -2.76
N GLU A 619 -6.48 -25.98 -2.37
CA GLU A 619 -7.83 -25.46 -2.52
C GLU A 619 -8.61 -25.63 -1.21
N PHE A 620 -9.52 -24.69 -0.94
CA PHE A 620 -10.39 -24.76 0.21
C PHE A 620 -11.62 -25.64 -0.10
N ASP A 621 -11.77 -26.72 0.65
CA ASP A 621 -12.97 -27.56 0.62
C ASP A 621 -14.03 -26.90 1.51
N ALA A 622 -14.98 -26.19 0.89
CA ALA A 622 -16.04 -25.51 1.62
C ALA A 622 -16.96 -26.47 2.41
N ALA A 623 -17.13 -27.71 1.94
CA ALA A 623 -17.98 -28.70 2.61
C ALA A 623 -17.30 -29.24 3.88
N ARG A 624 -15.99 -29.47 3.83
CA ARG A 624 -15.21 -29.97 4.97
C ARG A 624 -14.51 -28.88 5.79
N ARG A 625 -14.65 -27.62 5.37
CA ARG A 625 -14.04 -26.41 5.97
C ARG A 625 -12.52 -26.54 6.19
N HIS A 626 -11.80 -27.13 5.24
CA HIS A 626 -10.36 -27.31 5.36
C HIS A 626 -9.61 -27.07 4.05
N TRP A 627 -8.32 -26.79 4.13
CA TRP A 627 -7.45 -26.73 2.95
C TRP A 627 -6.90 -28.12 2.61
N GLY A 628 -7.11 -28.55 1.37
CA GLY A 628 -6.54 -29.77 0.82
C GLY A 628 -5.69 -29.46 -0.40
N CYS A 629 -4.74 -30.35 -0.71
CA CYS A 629 -4.10 -30.28 -2.02
C CYS A 629 -5.11 -30.66 -3.10
N PHE A 630 -4.89 -30.21 -4.34
CA PHE A 630 -5.83 -30.45 -5.46
C PHE A 630 -6.19 -31.92 -5.70
N MET A 631 -5.27 -32.86 -5.41
CA MET A 631 -5.57 -34.30 -5.51
C MET A 631 -6.59 -34.78 -4.46
N CYS A 632 -6.64 -34.13 -3.30
CA CYS A 632 -7.57 -34.48 -2.23
C CYS A 632 -8.93 -33.77 -2.35
N THR A 633 -8.94 -32.53 -2.85
CA THR A 633 -10.18 -31.74 -3.00
C THR A 633 -10.89 -32.04 -4.31
N VAL A 634 -10.16 -32.36 -5.39
CA VAL A 634 -10.74 -32.61 -6.71
C VAL A 634 -10.12 -33.84 -7.41
N PRO A 635 -10.29 -35.06 -6.84
CA PRO A 635 -9.62 -36.28 -7.31
C PRO A 635 -9.93 -36.61 -8.78
N ASN A 636 -11.20 -36.46 -9.21
CA ASN A 636 -11.63 -36.86 -10.57
C ASN A 636 -11.06 -35.99 -11.69
N LYS A 637 -10.71 -34.72 -11.42
CA LYS A 637 -10.18 -33.80 -12.47
C LYS A 637 -8.75 -34.16 -12.89
N PHE A 638 -7.98 -34.79 -12.01
CA PHE A 638 -6.55 -35.05 -12.22
C PHE A 638 -6.22 -36.54 -12.34
N GLU A 639 -7.22 -37.42 -12.36
CA GLU A 639 -7.08 -38.85 -12.62
C GLU A 639 -6.47 -39.15 -14.02
N LYS A 640 -6.58 -38.21 -14.97
CA LYS A 640 -5.93 -38.30 -16.28
C LYS A 640 -4.44 -37.97 -16.26
N LEU A 641 -3.94 -37.19 -15.27
CA LEU A 641 -2.48 -37.03 -15.06
C LEU A 641 -1.81 -38.33 -14.61
N LEU A 642 -2.62 -39.27 -14.12
CA LEU A 642 -2.20 -40.51 -13.49
C LEU A 642 -2.06 -41.68 -14.46
N ARG A 643 -2.75 -41.66 -15.61
CA ARG A 643 -2.73 -42.74 -16.62
C ARG A 643 -1.70 -42.43 -17.71
N ASP A 644 -0.79 -43.38 -17.95
CA ASP A 644 0.13 -43.31 -19.10
C ASP A 644 -0.65 -43.52 -20.40
N GLY A 645 -0.39 -42.67 -21.40
CA GLY A 645 -0.96 -42.78 -22.75
C GLY A 645 -2.08 -41.79 -23.09
N ASP A 646 -2.79 -41.23 -22.10
CA ASP A 646 -3.83 -40.21 -22.33
C ASP A 646 -3.32 -38.79 -22.01
N PRO A 647 -3.66 -37.77 -22.83
CA PRO A 647 -3.28 -36.39 -22.57
C PRO A 647 -4.04 -35.84 -21.36
N ALA A 648 -3.32 -35.53 -20.29
CA ALA A 648 -3.93 -34.93 -19.11
C ALA A 648 -4.21 -33.43 -19.30
N MET A 649 -3.40 -32.79 -20.14
CA MET A 649 -3.68 -31.48 -20.69
C MET A 649 -3.10 -31.40 -22.09
N GLU A 650 -3.84 -30.81 -23.03
CA GLU A 650 -3.37 -30.60 -24.39
C GLU A 650 -3.91 -29.29 -24.96
N GLY A 651 -3.17 -28.72 -25.92
CA GLY A 651 -3.61 -27.52 -26.59
C GLY A 651 -2.51 -26.79 -27.35
N ASN A 652 -2.94 -25.81 -28.15
CA ASN A 652 -2.04 -24.94 -28.88
C ASN A 652 -1.46 -23.86 -27.97
N LEU A 653 -0.14 -23.83 -27.82
CA LEU A 653 0.59 -22.77 -27.13
C LEU A 653 1.53 -22.08 -28.12
N LYS A 654 1.72 -20.78 -27.92
CA LYS A 654 2.75 -20.02 -28.64
C LYS A 654 4.06 -20.14 -27.86
N GLU A 655 5.05 -20.80 -28.44
CA GLU A 655 6.41 -20.89 -27.90
C GLU A 655 7.27 -19.75 -28.47
N LYS A 656 7.94 -19.01 -27.59
CA LYS A 656 8.91 -17.98 -27.97
C LYS A 656 10.30 -18.60 -28.13
N ARG A 657 10.59 -19.13 -29.33
CA ARG A 657 11.85 -19.83 -29.66
C ARG A 657 12.76 -18.97 -30.54
N GLY A 658 14.07 -19.02 -30.27
CA GLY A 658 15.11 -18.34 -31.05
C GLY A 658 16.43 -18.31 -30.28
N LYS A 659 17.55 -18.57 -30.96
CA LYS A 659 18.90 -18.56 -30.36
C LYS A 659 19.26 -17.21 -29.74
N TRP A 660 18.63 -16.13 -30.22
CA TRP A 660 18.91 -14.75 -29.82
C TRP A 660 17.64 -14.10 -29.25
N LYS A 661 17.75 -13.45 -28.08
CA LYS A 661 16.61 -12.91 -27.29
C LYS A 661 15.69 -11.97 -28.06
N VAL A 662 16.22 -11.28 -29.07
CA VAL A 662 15.54 -10.21 -29.85
C VAL A 662 14.90 -10.75 -31.15
N LEU A 663 15.40 -11.86 -31.68
CA LEU A 663 14.81 -12.56 -32.85
C LEU A 663 13.85 -13.69 -32.44
N LYS A 664 13.56 -13.85 -31.14
CA LYS A 664 12.61 -14.86 -30.66
C LYS A 664 11.21 -14.53 -31.17
N ARG A 665 10.75 -15.29 -32.16
CA ARG A 665 9.39 -15.19 -32.70
C ARG A 665 8.47 -16.18 -32.00
N TRP A 666 7.22 -15.81 -31.83
CA TRP A 666 6.19 -16.71 -31.35
C TRP A 666 5.85 -17.72 -32.44
N LYS A 667 5.95 -19.00 -32.12
CA LYS A 667 5.51 -20.10 -32.99
C LYS A 667 4.43 -20.88 -32.27
N THR A 668 3.27 -21.05 -32.91
CA THR A 668 2.22 -21.91 -32.36
C THR A 668 2.63 -23.37 -32.52
N ARG A 669 2.59 -24.13 -31.43
CA ARG A 669 2.81 -25.57 -31.40
C ARG A 669 1.75 -26.23 -30.54
N TYR A 670 1.50 -27.50 -30.83
CA TYR A 670 0.63 -28.34 -30.01
C TYR A 670 1.46 -28.98 -28.90
N PHE A 671 1.07 -28.74 -27.66
CA PHE A 671 1.69 -29.31 -26.47
C PHE A 671 0.74 -30.30 -25.81
N THR A 672 1.31 -31.38 -25.30
CA THR A 672 0.61 -32.41 -24.54
C THR A 672 1.37 -32.70 -23.26
N LEU A 673 0.70 -32.65 -22.11
CA LEU A 673 1.20 -33.13 -20.82
C LEU A 673 0.59 -34.52 -20.57
N SER A 674 1.42 -35.56 -20.61
CA SER A 674 1.00 -36.96 -20.44
C SER A 674 2.12 -37.78 -19.81
N GLY A 675 1.79 -38.73 -18.92
CA GLY A 675 2.75 -39.72 -18.40
C GLY A 675 4.04 -39.13 -17.82
N GLY A 676 3.95 -38.00 -17.13
CA GLY A 676 5.12 -37.33 -16.54
C GLY A 676 6.08 -36.68 -17.54
N SER A 677 5.63 -36.39 -18.76
CA SER A 677 6.41 -35.65 -19.77
C SER A 677 5.56 -34.61 -20.50
N ILE A 678 6.20 -33.53 -20.94
CA ILE A 678 5.63 -32.55 -21.87
C ILE A 678 6.13 -32.87 -23.27
N ILE A 679 5.22 -33.19 -24.18
CA ILE A 679 5.49 -33.60 -25.56
C ILE A 679 5.00 -32.50 -26.51
N PHE A 680 5.84 -32.12 -27.49
CA PHE A 680 5.47 -31.16 -28.53
C PHE A 680 6.20 -31.44 -29.84
N SER A 681 5.67 -30.93 -30.97
CA SER A 681 6.31 -31.10 -32.29
C SER A 681 6.66 -29.77 -32.95
N SER A 682 7.81 -29.74 -33.62
CA SER A 682 8.35 -28.56 -34.30
C SER A 682 7.72 -28.32 -35.69
N LYS A 683 7.19 -29.35 -36.36
CA LYS A 683 6.51 -29.35 -37.67
C LYS A 683 5.60 -30.59 -37.82
N ARG A 684 4.60 -30.54 -38.70
CA ARG A 684 3.67 -31.67 -38.99
C ARG A 684 4.37 -33.01 -39.31
N ASN A 685 5.61 -33.00 -39.82
CA ASN A 685 6.42 -34.20 -40.16
C ASN A 685 7.80 -34.25 -39.46
N SER A 686 8.01 -33.61 -38.30
CA SER A 686 9.29 -33.70 -37.55
C SER A 686 9.18 -34.57 -36.30
N SER A 687 10.34 -35.04 -35.81
CA SER A 687 10.47 -35.73 -34.52
C SER A 687 9.78 -34.98 -33.38
N LYS A 688 9.10 -35.73 -32.51
CA LYS A 688 8.48 -35.19 -31.29
C LYS A 688 9.59 -34.84 -30.30
N GLU A 689 9.61 -33.61 -29.83
CA GLU A 689 10.47 -33.15 -28.74
C GLU A 689 9.74 -33.47 -27.42
N THR A 690 10.46 -34.05 -26.45
CA THR A 690 9.89 -34.46 -25.15
C THR A 690 10.73 -33.87 -24.02
N VAL A 691 10.07 -33.24 -23.06
CA VAL A 691 10.68 -32.72 -21.83
C VAL A 691 10.11 -33.51 -20.65
N PRO A 692 10.92 -34.38 -20.02
CA PRO A 692 10.50 -35.08 -18.80
C PRO A 692 10.19 -34.08 -17.69
N VAL A 693 9.08 -34.29 -16.98
CA VAL A 693 8.69 -33.44 -15.84
C VAL A 693 9.73 -33.48 -14.72
N SER A 694 10.47 -34.59 -14.59
CA SER A 694 11.61 -34.72 -13.66
C SER A 694 12.74 -33.71 -13.91
N GLN A 695 12.87 -33.18 -15.12
CA GLN A 695 13.89 -32.18 -15.47
C GLN A 695 13.42 -30.74 -15.20
N ILE A 696 12.15 -30.53 -14.84
CA ILE A 696 11.59 -29.20 -14.60
C ILE A 696 12.03 -28.69 -13.22
N GLN A 697 12.89 -27.68 -13.21
CA GLN A 697 13.37 -27.03 -11.98
C GLN A 697 12.34 -26.06 -11.43
N SER A 698 11.73 -25.23 -12.28
CA SER A 698 10.68 -24.31 -11.86
C SER A 698 9.75 -23.94 -13.01
N VAL A 699 8.53 -23.51 -12.67
CA VAL A 699 7.57 -22.96 -13.63
C VAL A 699 6.99 -21.70 -13.03
N GLN A 700 6.98 -20.61 -13.81
CA GLN A 700 6.59 -19.29 -13.34
C GLN A 700 5.73 -18.57 -14.39
N SER A 701 4.79 -17.72 -13.96
CA SER A 701 4.22 -16.73 -14.89
C SER A 701 5.35 -15.85 -15.43
N ALA A 702 5.33 -15.61 -16.74
CA ALA A 702 6.42 -14.88 -17.37
C ALA A 702 6.41 -13.42 -16.89
N ARG A 703 7.54 -12.94 -16.36
CA ARG A 703 7.73 -11.55 -15.92
C ARG A 703 8.61 -10.80 -16.93
N ARG A 704 8.23 -9.59 -17.33
CA ARG A 704 9.22 -8.66 -17.90
C ARG A 704 10.12 -8.18 -16.75
N ARG A 705 11.44 -8.05 -16.98
CA ARG A 705 12.35 -7.40 -16.01
C ARG A 705 11.76 -6.02 -15.68
N GLY A 706 11.43 -5.78 -14.39
CA GLY A 706 10.79 -4.53 -13.94
C GLY A 706 9.27 -4.61 -13.76
N THR A 707 8.81 -5.50 -12.88
CA THR A 707 7.50 -5.47 -12.18
C THR A 707 6.19 -5.73 -12.93
N ARG A 708 6.16 -6.18 -14.20
CA ARG A 708 4.88 -6.61 -14.83
C ARG A 708 4.91 -8.00 -15.48
N ASN A 709 3.89 -8.80 -15.16
CA ASN A 709 3.60 -10.09 -15.79
C ASN A 709 3.30 -9.89 -17.29
N ILE A 710 3.80 -10.78 -18.14
CA ILE A 710 3.39 -10.88 -19.54
C ILE A 710 2.02 -11.58 -19.54
N PRO A 711 0.93 -10.90 -19.95
CA PRO A 711 -0.39 -11.50 -19.91
C PRO A 711 -0.42 -12.79 -20.73
N LYS A 712 -1.04 -13.84 -20.16
CA LYS A 712 -1.25 -15.15 -20.80
C LYS A 712 0.03 -15.99 -21.00
N ALA A 713 1.18 -15.58 -20.48
CA ALA A 713 2.45 -16.27 -20.70
C ALA A 713 3.07 -16.83 -19.42
N PHE A 714 3.78 -17.94 -19.57
CA PHE A 714 4.49 -18.64 -18.51
C PHE A 714 5.80 -19.24 -19.05
N GLU A 715 6.75 -19.45 -18.16
CA GLU A 715 8.08 -19.97 -18.50
C GLU A 715 8.37 -21.23 -17.68
N ILE A 716 8.80 -22.28 -18.39
CA ILE A 716 9.24 -23.55 -17.81
C ILE A 716 10.77 -23.55 -17.83
N PHE A 717 11.40 -23.67 -16.67
CA PHE A 717 12.84 -23.78 -16.52
C PHE A 717 13.23 -25.24 -16.29
N THR A 718 14.08 -25.77 -17.15
CA THR A 718 14.70 -27.09 -16.99
C THR A 718 16.17 -26.94 -16.60
N SER A 719 16.87 -28.05 -16.37
CA SER A 719 18.30 -28.04 -16.04
C SER A 719 19.18 -27.42 -17.14
N HIS A 720 18.74 -27.45 -18.40
CA HIS A 720 19.55 -27.05 -19.55
C HIS A 720 18.89 -25.99 -20.43
N ASP A 721 17.58 -25.76 -20.32
CA ASP A 721 16.86 -24.84 -21.22
C ASP A 721 15.67 -24.14 -20.52
N SER A 722 15.09 -23.15 -21.20
CA SER A 722 13.89 -22.45 -20.75
C SER A 722 12.88 -22.29 -21.88
N PHE A 723 11.63 -22.68 -21.62
CA PHE A 723 10.54 -22.62 -22.57
C PHE A 723 9.57 -21.52 -22.18
N LEU A 724 9.60 -20.39 -22.89
CA LEU A 724 8.63 -19.30 -22.73
C LEU A 724 7.41 -19.55 -23.61
N LEU A 725 6.29 -19.87 -22.97
CA LEU A 725 5.03 -20.27 -23.58
C LEU A 725 3.95 -19.20 -23.35
N LYS A 726 3.01 -19.08 -24.29
CA LYS A 726 1.86 -18.17 -24.21
C LYS A 726 0.59 -18.89 -24.64
N ALA A 727 -0.41 -18.88 -23.75
CA ALA A 727 -1.74 -19.40 -23.99
C ALA A 727 -2.67 -18.37 -24.65
N GLU A 728 -3.86 -18.83 -25.05
CA GLU A 728 -4.89 -18.01 -25.70
C GLU A 728 -5.47 -16.95 -24.77
N ASP A 729 -5.66 -17.29 -23.50
CA ASP A 729 -6.17 -16.41 -22.45
C ASP A 729 -5.54 -16.71 -21.08
N PRO A 730 -5.74 -15.83 -20.08
CA PRO A 730 -5.13 -15.98 -18.76
C PRO A 730 -5.59 -17.24 -18.04
N SER A 731 -6.86 -17.63 -18.19
CA SER A 731 -7.41 -18.83 -17.53
C SER A 731 -6.79 -20.11 -18.07
N HIS A 732 -6.53 -20.18 -19.37
CA HIS A 732 -5.80 -21.29 -19.98
C HIS A 732 -4.33 -21.33 -19.52
N ALA A 733 -3.67 -20.17 -19.38
CA ALA A 733 -2.31 -20.13 -18.84
C ALA A 733 -2.24 -20.61 -17.38
N GLU A 734 -3.20 -20.23 -16.54
CA GLU A 734 -3.31 -20.68 -15.16
C GLU A 734 -3.55 -22.18 -15.06
N LYS A 735 -4.45 -22.74 -15.87
CA LYS A 735 -4.67 -24.19 -15.95
C LYS A 735 -3.39 -24.95 -16.31
N TRP A 736 -2.61 -24.44 -17.28
CA TRP A 736 -1.34 -25.03 -17.68
C TRP A 736 -0.31 -25.00 -16.55
N LEU A 737 -0.17 -23.85 -15.89
CA LEU A 737 0.71 -23.70 -14.72
C LEU A 737 0.36 -24.72 -13.63
N GLN A 738 -0.91 -24.75 -13.25
CA GLN A 738 -1.44 -25.65 -12.22
C GLN A 738 -1.17 -27.12 -12.56
N CYS A 739 -1.49 -27.57 -13.78
CA CYS A 739 -1.28 -28.96 -14.18
C CYS A 739 0.20 -29.35 -14.17
N ILE A 740 1.10 -28.45 -14.60
CA ILE A 740 2.55 -28.73 -14.57
C ILE A 740 3.09 -28.75 -13.14
N HIS A 741 2.63 -27.85 -12.25
CA HIS A 741 3.04 -27.87 -10.84
C HIS A 741 2.58 -29.15 -10.13
N ILE A 742 1.35 -29.60 -10.38
CA ILE A 742 0.83 -30.88 -9.87
C ILE A 742 1.64 -32.06 -10.42
N ALA A 743 1.90 -32.10 -11.72
CA ALA A 743 2.71 -33.15 -12.34
C ALA A 743 4.12 -33.21 -11.74
N LYS A 744 4.74 -32.05 -11.51
CA LYS A 744 6.06 -31.94 -10.89
C LYS A 744 6.07 -32.45 -9.46
N ALA A 745 5.14 -32.00 -8.62
CA ALA A 745 5.04 -32.44 -7.22
C ALA A 745 4.85 -33.97 -7.14
N LYS A 746 4.00 -34.53 -8.00
CA LYS A 746 3.78 -35.99 -8.05
C LYS A 746 5.01 -36.76 -8.52
N CYS A 747 5.75 -36.21 -9.50
CA CYS A 747 7.01 -36.80 -9.96
C CYS A 747 8.06 -36.81 -8.85
N GLN A 748 8.18 -35.73 -8.07
CA GLN A 748 9.08 -35.66 -6.92
C GLN A 748 8.73 -36.71 -5.85
N GLN A 749 7.45 -36.86 -5.52
CA GLN A 749 6.99 -37.88 -4.57
C GLN A 749 7.31 -39.32 -5.02
N ARG A 750 7.20 -39.61 -6.33
CA ARG A 750 7.59 -40.93 -6.88
C ARG A 750 9.09 -41.16 -6.75
N LEU A 751 9.91 -40.15 -7.02
CA LEU A 751 11.37 -40.25 -6.89
C LEU A 751 11.80 -40.47 -5.44
N GLU A 752 11.19 -39.75 -4.49
CA GLU A 752 11.45 -39.91 -3.05
C GLU A 752 11.11 -41.34 -2.56
N LYS A 753 9.96 -41.89 -2.97
CA LYS A 753 9.57 -43.28 -2.65
C LYS A 753 10.51 -44.34 -3.23
N HIS A 754 11.14 -44.06 -4.38
CA HIS A 754 12.11 -44.98 -4.99
C HIS A 754 13.52 -44.85 -4.39
N SER A 755 13.85 -43.75 -3.72
CA SER A 755 15.14 -43.59 -3.03
C SER A 755 15.19 -44.17 -1.62
N GLU A 756 14.03 -44.50 -1.04
CA GLU A 756 13.90 -45.11 0.29
C GLU A 756 13.75 -46.65 0.24
N GLN A 757 13.70 -47.22 -0.97
CA GLN A 757 13.80 -48.67 -1.25
C GLN A 757 15.21 -49.00 -1.73
#